data_AF-B9KAG5-F1
#
_entry.id   AF-B9KAG5-F1
#
_cell.length_a   1.000
_cell.length_b   1.000
_cell.length_c   1.000
_cell.angle_alpha   90.00
_cell.angle_beta   90.00
_cell.angle_gamma   90.00
#
_symmetry.space_group_name_H-M   'P 1'
#
loop_
_entity.id
_entity.type
_entity.pdbx_description
1 polymer ?
#
loop_
_entity_poly.entity_id
_entity_poly.type
_entity_poly.pdbx_seq_one_letter_code
_entity_poly.pdbx_strand_id
1 'polypeptide(L)'
;MEVLFYIMYIVVALFSSKKLTYEFSVPKYAIITVFLSVIFFMSLLKILRREKLEIRFNMAHVAFFAFSVSALLSTINVYRENPVYFRYSFDIAIYVLLMFFTSIFISNFFVTKERIKRFLTVSVALAGFVAFDALLNFYGGVDIFLGKIGDPFSRASVKATIGNVNFVSNFLSLNLPLALYLIASNDFRKKEASAVKVIASVSALLMVSGILVGQTRSLYVANIVSFGIFLSFYMVFRRKKSQEKADREVADMSRTLTVFVVIAVIALVVLYNVPTPLNGYGRVSPAERIQAVAEVSSWHERLLSWLSSVYQWKDHRIFGSGIGTYQLLTINYMGDVIEDHPELMYGWNNFKRTHNDYLQVLGEMGIVGIASLVFLALSLGVLFFRILRRVETRDDLFLFLALSSSFITFMMHSAFSFPAHLLPNGFLVVAAASMAVGGYFYGGRVMRFERRWAVTLGTIVILIGVVSSYLKWNHFVSEVYFKQGNAAYLAIRKIEEDLSRLDSYEQQAKNALEELNSLTGRYSYLRPDEFKKFVMKQNLPVIPSDMEIEKLRLETIQKERQNIQSTIQKIASYRTQLLNQRVELYRKAKENFLRSVHINRAYGRSYFYLAALAVGEFRVDELKNQLNTKEDYERFFNQNFDEYQKVIFSDSRKTDLSFLKDQDLSVIDSLGKDNLITAQAFLDSVSLYLSSLKSFNERNTYRGLATRYVGLHQVMKILLTKAQDDLMKKAFSELAVRYFDEFINYARITIHYLPGAWNRFSDWKHYDLRQAVAGQDIYRYFAMKASEAQPLTVEKNREFLFYLARKEIWAVENMNRVGVWGVPDGVLDFLHAMPFEYMSSKEHQEALFVFEDVLRLYEESYRRTKESLPEYEKAAERRFESVLNDLKEYLRSDFGEEYSSRFEEIFKDLFEDFKNQNWLSINAEEMRKFITEKNYTYKLNPWRELLLKRLNEFGDYLKQRNLESSRINEVISRIYNDLIGLKEVLVLERYLRFLAHYRLILNDAKNFLESIEKAYSATSDEQWKMILEDWSVNLLSDEKFETKEQILEWLERFKEYLKDLENTI
;
A
#
# COMPACT_ATOMS: atom_id res chain seq x y z
N MET A 1 -37.97 -10.85 -19.47
CA MET A 1 -37.70 -10.48 -18.06
C MET A 1 -37.01 -11.61 -17.30
N GLU A 2 -37.60 -12.80 -17.15
CA GLU A 2 -36.92 -13.91 -16.43
C GLU A 2 -35.55 -14.26 -17.03
N VAL A 3 -35.49 -14.49 -18.35
CA VAL A 3 -34.23 -14.73 -19.08
C VAL A 3 -33.23 -13.58 -18.91
N LEU A 4 -33.70 -12.33 -18.97
CA LEU A 4 -32.84 -11.14 -18.82
C LEU A 4 -32.24 -11.07 -17.41
N PHE A 5 -33.00 -11.43 -16.37
CA PHE A 5 -32.52 -11.48 -14.99
C PHE A 5 -31.43 -12.55 -14.81
N TYR A 6 -31.57 -13.71 -15.45
CA TYR A 6 -30.54 -14.76 -15.42
C TYR A 6 -29.28 -14.35 -16.18
N ILE A 7 -29.41 -13.75 -17.37
CA ILE A 7 -28.29 -13.20 -18.13
C ILE A 7 -27.55 -12.14 -17.30
N MET A 8 -28.28 -11.19 -16.70
CA MET A 8 -27.71 -10.18 -15.82
C MET A 8 -26.87 -10.81 -14.72
N TYR A 9 -27.43 -11.79 -13.99
CA TYR A 9 -26.75 -12.42 -12.87
C TYR A 9 -25.46 -13.14 -13.29
N ILE A 10 -25.47 -13.86 -14.41
CA ILE A 10 -24.30 -14.56 -14.97
C ILE A 10 -23.23 -13.55 -15.41
N VAL A 11 -23.61 -12.56 -16.22
CA VAL A 11 -22.66 -11.56 -16.75
C VAL A 11 -22.01 -10.78 -15.61
N VAL A 12 -22.78 -10.36 -14.61
CA VAL A 12 -22.26 -9.61 -13.45
C VAL A 12 -21.25 -10.44 -12.65
N ALA A 13 -21.48 -11.74 -12.46
CA ALA A 13 -20.55 -12.59 -11.73
C ALA A 13 -19.25 -12.81 -12.52
N LEU A 14 -19.35 -13.10 -13.82
CA LEU A 14 -18.23 -13.53 -14.66
C LEU A 14 -17.41 -12.39 -15.27
N PHE A 15 -17.98 -11.19 -15.40
CA PHE A 15 -17.25 -10.08 -16.02
C PHE A 15 -16.08 -9.62 -15.15
N SER A 16 -14.86 -9.83 -15.64
CA SER A 16 -13.64 -9.31 -15.02
C SER A 16 -12.58 -9.03 -16.09
N SER A 17 -11.78 -7.98 -15.91
CA SER A 17 -10.70 -7.65 -16.84
C SER A 17 -9.54 -6.94 -16.16
N LYS A 18 -8.39 -7.63 -16.10
CA LYS A 18 -7.11 -7.04 -15.67
C LYS A 18 -6.58 -6.00 -16.65
N LYS A 19 -7.19 -5.80 -17.83
CA LYS A 19 -6.80 -4.69 -18.73
C LYS A 19 -7.60 -3.41 -18.48
N LEU A 20 -8.88 -3.53 -18.08
CA LEU A 20 -9.79 -2.38 -18.00
C LEU A 20 -9.79 -1.67 -16.64
N THR A 21 -9.92 -2.39 -15.52
CA THR A 21 -10.09 -1.74 -14.19
C THR A 21 -9.13 -2.28 -13.14
N TYR A 22 -8.76 -1.44 -12.17
CA TYR A 22 -7.94 -1.85 -11.05
C TYR A 22 -8.78 -2.69 -10.06
N GLU A 23 -10.02 -2.27 -9.81
CA GLU A 23 -10.96 -2.97 -8.95
C GLU A 23 -11.91 -3.88 -9.75
N PHE A 24 -12.05 -5.13 -9.31
CA PHE A 24 -12.90 -6.15 -9.97
C PHE A 24 -14.39 -5.83 -9.87
N SER A 25 -14.79 -5.04 -8.88
CA SER A 25 -16.18 -4.72 -8.58
C SER A 25 -16.76 -3.61 -9.45
N VAL A 26 -15.95 -2.64 -9.85
CA VAL A 26 -16.39 -1.43 -10.54
C VAL A 26 -17.16 -1.70 -11.84
N PRO A 27 -16.66 -2.51 -12.79
CA PRO A 27 -17.43 -2.79 -14.00
C PRO A 27 -18.73 -3.56 -13.71
N LYS A 28 -18.74 -4.39 -12.67
CA LYS A 28 -19.90 -5.18 -12.29
C LYS A 28 -21.04 -4.27 -11.83
N TYR A 29 -20.74 -3.24 -11.02
CA TYR A 29 -21.72 -2.21 -10.62
C TYR A 29 -22.25 -1.39 -11.80
N ALA A 30 -21.39 -1.05 -12.76
CA ALA A 30 -21.83 -0.37 -13.98
C ALA A 30 -22.79 -1.24 -14.81
N ILE A 31 -22.45 -2.52 -15.00
CA ILE A 31 -23.25 -3.45 -15.80
C ILE A 31 -24.61 -3.75 -15.14
N ILE A 32 -24.65 -4.04 -13.83
CA ILE A 32 -25.90 -4.42 -13.17
C ILE A 32 -26.93 -3.30 -13.17
N THR A 33 -26.51 -2.05 -12.97
CA THR A 33 -27.44 -0.91 -12.90
C THR A 33 -28.14 -0.71 -14.24
N VAL A 34 -27.45 -0.95 -15.36
CA VAL A 34 -28.05 -0.91 -16.70
C VAL A 34 -29.09 -2.02 -16.87
N PHE A 35 -28.75 -3.26 -16.51
CA PHE A 35 -29.71 -4.36 -16.57
C PHE A 35 -30.94 -4.12 -15.68
N LEU A 36 -30.75 -3.63 -14.45
CA LEU A 36 -31.84 -3.30 -13.55
C LEU A 36 -32.71 -2.17 -14.11
N SER A 37 -32.11 -1.12 -14.70
CA SER A 37 -32.85 -0.05 -15.37
C SER A 37 -33.71 -0.58 -16.52
N VAL A 38 -33.19 -1.50 -17.34
CA VAL A 38 -33.96 -2.17 -18.40
C VAL A 38 -35.09 -3.02 -17.82
N ILE A 39 -34.83 -3.79 -16.75
CA ILE A 39 -35.86 -4.60 -16.08
C ILE A 39 -36.98 -3.73 -15.49
N PHE A 40 -36.65 -2.59 -14.88
CA PHE A 40 -37.63 -1.65 -14.36
C PHE A 40 -38.40 -0.96 -15.47
N PHE A 41 -37.76 -0.61 -16.59
CA PHE A 41 -38.44 -0.10 -17.78
C PHE A 41 -39.44 -1.13 -18.34
N MET A 42 -39.04 -2.39 -18.50
CA MET A 42 -39.94 -3.47 -18.91
C MET A 42 -41.10 -3.67 -17.92
N SER A 43 -40.85 -3.49 -16.63
CA SER A 43 -41.87 -3.59 -15.58
C SER A 43 -42.88 -2.44 -15.68
N LEU A 44 -42.43 -1.20 -15.94
CA LEU A 44 -43.30 -0.07 -16.20
C LEU A 44 -44.18 -0.29 -17.44
N LEU A 45 -43.62 -0.81 -18.54
CA LEU A 45 -44.41 -1.15 -19.73
C LEU A 45 -45.53 -2.15 -19.44
N LYS A 46 -45.32 -3.08 -18.50
CA LYS A 46 -46.39 -3.99 -18.04
C LYS A 46 -47.41 -3.28 -17.17
N ILE A 47 -46.98 -2.37 -16.29
CA ILE A 47 -47.88 -1.58 -15.44
C ILE A 47 -48.80 -0.72 -16.31
N LEU A 48 -48.30 -0.13 -17.40
CA LEU A 48 -49.09 0.68 -18.33
C LEU A 48 -50.26 -0.06 -18.97
N ARG A 49 -50.21 -1.41 -19.03
CA ARG A 49 -51.25 -2.27 -19.59
C ARG A 49 -52.25 -2.77 -18.54
N ARG A 50 -52.09 -2.42 -17.27
CA ARG A 50 -52.95 -2.85 -16.16
C ARG A 50 -53.67 -1.66 -15.55
N GLU A 51 -54.92 -1.85 -15.12
CA GLU A 51 -55.69 -0.80 -14.45
C GLU A 51 -55.23 -0.54 -13.01
N LYS A 52 -54.76 -1.58 -12.32
CA LYS A 52 -54.30 -1.53 -10.94
C LYS A 52 -53.00 -2.33 -10.79
N LEU A 53 -52.10 -1.82 -9.97
CA LEU A 53 -50.88 -2.50 -9.56
C LEU A 53 -51.04 -3.04 -8.15
N GLU A 54 -50.82 -4.34 -7.98
CA GLU A 54 -50.79 -4.99 -6.66
C GLU A 54 -49.34 -5.33 -6.31
N ILE A 55 -48.84 -4.80 -5.20
CA ILE A 55 -47.51 -5.10 -4.67
C ILE A 55 -47.67 -5.74 -3.30
N ARG A 56 -47.07 -6.92 -3.11
CA ARG A 56 -46.93 -7.56 -1.81
C ARG A 56 -45.74 -6.96 -1.08
N PHE A 57 -45.96 -6.59 0.18
CA PHE A 57 -44.99 -5.90 1.01
C PHE A 57 -45.06 -6.37 2.46
N ASN A 58 -43.95 -6.26 3.21
CA ASN A 58 -43.87 -6.72 4.60
C ASN A 58 -42.91 -5.83 5.42
N MET A 59 -42.79 -6.07 6.73
CA MET A 59 -41.96 -5.24 7.61
C MET A 59 -40.47 -5.28 7.29
N ALA A 60 -39.93 -6.37 6.72
CA ALA A 60 -38.53 -6.37 6.29
C ALA A 60 -38.28 -5.39 5.14
N HIS A 61 -39.25 -5.21 4.23
CA HIS A 61 -39.13 -4.19 3.21
C HIS A 61 -39.24 -2.77 3.79
N VAL A 62 -40.11 -2.53 4.80
CA VAL A 62 -40.13 -1.24 5.53
C VAL A 62 -38.76 -0.96 6.14
N ALA A 63 -38.19 -1.95 6.81
CA ALA A 63 -36.91 -1.81 7.48
C ALA A 63 -35.76 -1.60 6.49
N PHE A 64 -35.77 -2.29 5.34
CA PHE A 64 -34.77 -2.07 4.30
C PHE A 64 -34.93 -0.69 3.66
N PHE A 65 -36.16 -0.20 3.48
CA PHE A 65 -36.40 1.17 3.06
C PHE A 65 -35.83 2.19 4.06
N ALA A 66 -36.07 2.00 5.36
CA ALA A 66 -35.51 2.85 6.40
C ALA A 66 -33.97 2.85 6.36
N PHE A 67 -33.35 1.70 6.12
CA PHE A 67 -31.90 1.60 5.92
C PHE A 67 -31.43 2.37 4.68
N SER A 68 -32.09 2.20 3.52
CA SER A 68 -31.79 2.97 2.31
C SER A 68 -31.97 4.49 2.48
N VAL A 69 -33.00 4.92 3.21
CA VAL A 69 -33.21 6.34 3.54
C VAL A 69 -32.11 6.84 4.47
N SER A 70 -31.71 6.06 5.49
CA SER A 70 -30.61 6.45 6.37
C SER A 70 -29.28 6.62 5.60
N ALA A 71 -29.04 5.78 4.58
CA ALA A 71 -27.88 5.93 3.70
C ALA A 71 -27.92 7.25 2.92
N LEU A 72 -29.09 7.66 2.42
CA LEU A 72 -29.27 8.98 1.78
C LEU A 72 -29.09 10.13 2.77
N LEU A 73 -29.67 10.04 3.97
CA LEU A 73 -29.54 11.07 5.00
C LEU A 73 -28.07 11.26 5.43
N SER A 74 -27.29 10.17 5.49
CA SER A 74 -25.84 10.27 5.78
C SER A 74 -25.08 11.16 4.79
N THR A 75 -25.54 11.29 3.55
CA THR A 75 -24.88 12.11 2.53
C THR A 75 -25.02 13.62 2.77
N ILE A 76 -25.91 14.05 3.68
CA ILE A 76 -26.07 15.46 4.06
C ILE A 76 -24.77 16.01 4.67
N ASN A 77 -24.13 15.23 5.55
CA ASN A 77 -22.87 15.63 6.17
C ASN A 77 -21.75 15.73 5.13
N VAL A 78 -21.71 14.81 4.16
CA VAL A 78 -20.76 14.87 3.03
C VAL A 78 -21.00 16.11 2.19
N TYR A 79 -22.25 16.44 1.85
CA TYR A 79 -22.56 17.65 1.08
C TYR A 79 -22.10 18.92 1.81
N ARG A 80 -22.29 18.97 3.13
CA ARG A 80 -21.89 20.12 3.96
C ARG A 80 -20.38 20.29 4.05
N GLU A 81 -19.66 19.20 4.29
CA GLU A 81 -18.24 19.24 4.65
C GLU A 81 -17.32 19.03 3.45
N ASN A 82 -17.76 18.26 2.46
CA ASN A 82 -17.00 17.95 1.25
C ASN A 82 -17.92 17.80 0.02
N PRO A 83 -18.40 18.93 -0.56
CA PRO A 83 -19.27 18.93 -1.73
C PRO A 83 -18.71 18.16 -2.94
N VAL A 84 -17.38 18.07 -3.06
CA VAL A 84 -16.72 17.32 -4.14
C VAL A 84 -16.93 15.81 -3.98
N TYR A 85 -16.79 15.30 -2.74
CA TYR A 85 -16.97 13.88 -2.46
C TYR A 85 -18.44 13.45 -2.41
N PHE A 86 -19.37 14.38 -2.23
CA PHE A 86 -20.81 14.11 -2.18
C PHE A 86 -21.28 13.21 -3.32
N ARG A 87 -20.79 13.45 -4.56
CA ARG A 87 -21.13 12.61 -5.71
C ARG A 87 -20.85 11.13 -5.48
N TYR A 88 -19.72 10.79 -4.86
CA TYR A 88 -19.32 9.41 -4.60
C TYR A 88 -20.20 8.76 -3.52
N SER A 89 -20.42 9.46 -2.41
CA SER A 89 -21.31 8.99 -1.34
C SER A 89 -22.76 8.85 -1.81
N PHE A 90 -23.26 9.81 -2.59
CA PHE A 90 -24.58 9.78 -3.20
C PHE A 90 -24.74 8.63 -4.19
N ASP A 91 -23.72 8.33 -5.00
CA ASP A 91 -23.70 7.15 -5.89
C ASP A 91 -23.89 5.84 -5.10
N ILE A 92 -23.26 5.70 -3.94
CA ILE A 92 -23.47 4.52 -3.09
C ILE A 92 -24.88 4.52 -2.49
N ALA A 93 -25.33 5.64 -1.92
CA ALA A 93 -26.65 5.75 -1.30
C ALA A 93 -27.80 5.48 -2.29
N ILE A 94 -27.74 6.04 -3.49
CA ILE A 94 -28.76 5.83 -4.53
C ILE A 94 -28.77 4.38 -5.02
N TYR A 95 -27.61 3.73 -5.05
CA TYR A 95 -27.50 2.31 -5.36
C TYR A 95 -28.13 1.44 -4.25
N VAL A 96 -27.95 1.79 -2.97
CA VAL A 96 -28.62 1.09 -1.86
C VAL A 96 -30.15 1.25 -1.97
N LEU A 97 -30.65 2.42 -2.38
CA LEU A 97 -32.08 2.62 -2.67
C LEU A 97 -32.55 1.78 -3.88
N LEU A 98 -31.74 1.68 -4.94
CA LEU A 98 -32.03 0.81 -6.08
C LEU A 98 -32.13 -0.67 -5.66
N MET A 99 -31.27 -1.10 -4.74
CA MET A 99 -31.30 -2.46 -4.17
C MET A 99 -32.55 -2.71 -3.34
N PHE A 100 -33.07 -1.69 -2.63
CA PHE A 100 -34.38 -1.78 -1.99
C PHE A 100 -35.50 -2.02 -3.01
N PHE A 101 -35.58 -1.26 -4.11
CA PHE A 101 -36.59 -1.50 -5.14
C PHE A 101 -36.41 -2.86 -5.84
N THR A 102 -35.16 -3.28 -6.01
CA THR A 102 -34.83 -4.63 -6.51
C THR A 102 -35.35 -5.71 -5.57
N SER A 103 -35.27 -5.52 -4.26
CA SER A 103 -35.81 -6.47 -3.28
C SER A 103 -37.34 -6.63 -3.41
N ILE A 104 -38.07 -5.52 -3.60
CA ILE A 104 -39.52 -5.55 -3.87
C ILE A 104 -39.82 -6.27 -5.17
N PHE A 105 -39.04 -5.99 -6.23
CA PHE A 105 -39.19 -6.66 -7.51
C PHE A 105 -39.02 -8.17 -7.36
N ILE A 106 -37.93 -8.63 -6.73
CA ILE A 106 -37.63 -10.07 -6.55
C ILE A 106 -38.72 -10.74 -5.71
N SER A 107 -39.14 -10.12 -4.61
CA SER A 107 -40.16 -10.69 -3.70
C SER A 107 -41.54 -10.84 -4.36
N ASN A 108 -41.83 -10.06 -5.40
CA ASN A 108 -43.06 -10.12 -6.19
C ASN A 108 -42.91 -10.86 -7.53
N PHE A 109 -41.67 -11.08 -8.00
CA PHE A 109 -41.38 -11.77 -9.26
C PHE A 109 -41.28 -13.29 -9.08
N PHE A 110 -40.67 -13.74 -7.98
CA PHE A 110 -40.47 -15.14 -7.61
C PHE A 110 -41.61 -15.66 -6.73
N VAL A 111 -42.83 -15.65 -7.27
CA VAL A 111 -44.05 -16.09 -6.56
C VAL A 111 -44.36 -17.59 -6.74
N THR A 112 -43.57 -18.32 -7.54
CA THR A 112 -43.72 -19.75 -7.74
C THR A 112 -42.42 -20.49 -7.41
N LYS A 113 -42.55 -21.66 -6.78
CA LYS A 113 -41.43 -22.56 -6.46
C LYS A 113 -40.58 -22.88 -7.68
N GLU A 114 -41.22 -23.13 -8.81
CA GLU A 114 -40.55 -23.47 -10.06
C GLU A 114 -39.58 -22.38 -10.56
N ARG A 115 -39.95 -21.11 -10.45
CA ARG A 115 -39.04 -20.00 -10.79
C ARG A 115 -37.88 -19.91 -9.81
N ILE A 116 -38.14 -20.11 -8.52
CA ILE A 116 -37.09 -20.12 -7.49
C ILE A 116 -36.10 -21.23 -7.82
N LYS A 117 -36.57 -22.47 -8.04
CA LYS A 117 -35.72 -23.61 -8.41
C LYS A 117 -34.85 -23.33 -9.63
N ARG A 118 -35.41 -22.76 -10.70
CA ARG A 118 -34.62 -22.40 -11.91
C ARG A 118 -33.52 -21.39 -11.60
N PHE A 119 -33.82 -20.34 -10.84
CA PHE A 119 -32.80 -19.37 -10.42
C PHE A 119 -31.72 -20.03 -9.55
N LEU A 120 -32.11 -20.88 -8.59
CA LEU A 120 -31.17 -21.63 -7.76
C LEU A 120 -30.26 -22.52 -8.62
N THR A 121 -30.80 -23.23 -9.61
CA THR A 121 -30.00 -24.03 -10.54
C THR A 121 -28.99 -23.18 -11.29
N VAL A 122 -29.41 -22.03 -11.83
CA VAL A 122 -28.50 -21.09 -12.51
C VAL A 122 -27.42 -20.59 -11.55
N SER A 123 -27.79 -20.26 -10.32
CA SER A 123 -26.83 -19.74 -9.32
C SER A 123 -25.82 -20.77 -8.85
N VAL A 124 -26.28 -21.99 -8.59
CA VAL A 124 -25.41 -23.10 -8.20
C VAL A 124 -24.49 -23.51 -9.34
N ALA A 125 -24.99 -23.57 -10.58
CA ALA A 125 -24.15 -23.85 -11.75
C ALA A 125 -23.06 -22.78 -11.95
N LEU A 126 -23.44 -21.50 -11.81
CA LEU A 126 -22.51 -20.38 -11.87
C LEU A 126 -21.45 -20.45 -10.75
N ALA A 127 -21.86 -20.76 -9.52
CA ALA A 127 -20.92 -20.96 -8.42
C ALA A 127 -20.01 -22.17 -8.62
N GLY A 128 -20.51 -23.26 -9.22
CA GLY A 128 -19.71 -24.41 -9.64
C GLY A 128 -18.64 -24.02 -10.67
N PHE A 129 -19.01 -23.21 -11.67
CA PHE A 129 -18.06 -22.68 -12.65
C PHE A 129 -17.00 -21.76 -12.00
N VAL A 130 -17.42 -20.84 -11.12
CA VAL A 130 -16.49 -19.97 -10.38
C VAL A 130 -15.55 -20.79 -9.49
N ALA A 131 -16.05 -21.84 -8.86
CA ALA A 131 -15.23 -22.75 -8.06
C ALA A 131 -14.24 -23.54 -8.92
N PHE A 132 -14.67 -24.01 -10.10
CA PHE A 132 -13.78 -24.65 -11.07
C PHE A 132 -12.65 -23.71 -11.51
N ASP A 133 -12.96 -22.47 -11.89
CA ASP A 133 -11.98 -21.46 -12.28
C ASP A 133 -11.03 -21.10 -11.12
N ALA A 134 -11.56 -21.00 -9.89
CA ALA A 134 -10.76 -20.80 -8.69
C ALA A 134 -9.79 -21.97 -8.40
N LEU A 135 -10.21 -23.22 -8.64
CA LEU A 135 -9.36 -24.40 -8.51
C LEU A 135 -8.34 -24.48 -9.67
N LEU A 136 -8.71 -24.06 -10.88
CA LEU A 136 -7.77 -23.93 -11.99
C LEU A 136 -6.69 -22.89 -11.67
N ASN A 137 -7.05 -21.75 -11.07
CA ASN A 137 -6.08 -20.76 -10.58
C ASN A 137 -5.17 -21.40 -9.52
N PHE A 138 -5.76 -22.12 -8.57
CA PHE A 138 -5.02 -22.73 -7.47
C PHE A 138 -4.02 -23.78 -7.97
N TYR A 139 -4.43 -24.72 -8.80
CA TYR A 139 -3.59 -25.82 -9.26
C TYR A 139 -2.67 -25.45 -10.42
N GLY A 140 -3.16 -24.64 -11.36
CA GLY A 140 -2.45 -24.30 -12.59
C GLY A 140 -1.82 -22.90 -12.61
N GLY A 141 -2.15 -22.03 -11.66
CA GLY A 141 -1.77 -20.62 -11.71
C GLY A 141 -2.44 -19.85 -12.86
N VAL A 142 -3.52 -20.38 -13.43
CA VAL A 142 -4.19 -19.83 -14.63
C VAL A 142 -5.69 -19.64 -14.38
N ASP A 143 -6.21 -18.52 -14.85
CA ASP A 143 -7.61 -18.12 -14.87
C ASP A 143 -8.15 -18.10 -16.29
N ILE A 144 -9.41 -18.55 -16.47
CA ILE A 144 -10.06 -18.63 -17.77
C ILE A 144 -10.13 -17.26 -18.46
N PHE A 145 -10.39 -16.19 -17.71
CA PHE A 145 -10.59 -14.84 -18.26
C PHE A 145 -9.36 -13.94 -18.10
N LEU A 146 -8.56 -14.18 -17.08
CA LEU A 146 -7.47 -13.29 -16.69
C LEU A 146 -6.09 -13.83 -17.03
N GLY A 147 -5.97 -15.09 -17.47
CA GLY A 147 -4.72 -15.74 -17.82
C GLY A 147 -3.88 -16.11 -16.59
N LYS A 148 -2.55 -16.07 -16.69
CA LYS A 148 -1.67 -16.46 -15.58
C LYS A 148 -1.80 -15.50 -14.39
N ILE A 149 -2.31 -16.01 -13.26
CA ILE A 149 -2.50 -15.26 -12.01
C ILE A 149 -1.96 -16.07 -10.84
N GLY A 150 -0.83 -15.60 -10.30
CA GLY A 150 -0.21 -16.18 -9.11
C GLY A 150 0.45 -17.53 -9.39
N ASP A 151 0.96 -18.12 -8.32
CA ASP A 151 1.69 -19.38 -8.37
C ASP A 151 0.79 -20.56 -8.00
N PRO A 152 1.05 -21.76 -8.54
CA PRO A 152 0.38 -22.98 -8.13
C PRO A 152 0.47 -23.23 -6.62
N PHE A 153 -0.59 -23.80 -6.05
CA PHE A 153 -0.75 -24.11 -4.63
C PHE A 153 -0.64 -22.88 -3.71
N SER A 154 -0.92 -21.68 -4.22
CA SER A 154 -0.96 -20.45 -3.42
C SER A 154 -2.38 -19.98 -3.17
N ARG A 155 -2.70 -19.69 -1.90
CA ARG A 155 -3.99 -19.10 -1.48
C ARG A 155 -4.28 -17.79 -2.23
N ALA A 156 -3.26 -16.97 -2.46
CA ALA A 156 -3.43 -15.66 -3.09
C ALA A 156 -3.86 -15.76 -4.57
N SER A 157 -3.64 -16.93 -5.20
CA SER A 157 -4.03 -17.22 -6.58
C SER A 157 -5.53 -17.47 -6.72
N VAL A 158 -6.24 -17.86 -5.65
CA VAL A 158 -7.68 -18.19 -5.65
C VAL A 158 -8.53 -16.93 -5.86
N LYS A 159 -8.56 -16.40 -7.09
CA LYS A 159 -9.22 -15.14 -7.41
C LYS A 159 -10.48 -15.31 -8.26
N ALA A 160 -10.39 -16.17 -9.28
CA ALA A 160 -11.43 -16.32 -10.30
C ALA A 160 -11.90 -14.97 -10.87
N THR A 161 -13.05 -14.97 -11.53
CA THR A 161 -13.73 -13.75 -11.97
C THR A 161 -14.27 -12.89 -10.82
N ILE A 162 -14.36 -13.38 -9.58
CA ILE A 162 -14.94 -12.66 -8.43
C ILE A 162 -13.96 -11.67 -7.81
N GLY A 163 -12.66 -11.97 -7.77
CA GLY A 163 -11.62 -11.05 -7.30
C GLY A 163 -10.81 -11.60 -6.12
N ASN A 164 -10.92 -11.03 -4.92
CA ASN A 164 -10.14 -11.53 -3.78
C ASN A 164 -10.67 -12.90 -3.28
N VAL A 165 -9.77 -13.77 -2.82
CA VAL A 165 -10.09 -15.10 -2.26
C VAL A 165 -11.19 -15.09 -1.20
N ASN A 166 -11.24 -14.07 -0.34
CA ASN A 166 -12.29 -13.95 0.67
C ASN A 166 -13.68 -13.83 0.01
N PHE A 167 -13.78 -13.11 -1.10
CA PHE A 167 -15.04 -12.91 -1.81
C PHE A 167 -15.45 -14.11 -2.65
N VAL A 168 -14.48 -14.80 -3.26
CA VAL A 168 -14.71 -16.09 -3.92
C VAL A 168 -15.30 -17.05 -2.92
N SER A 169 -14.58 -17.31 -1.82
CA SER A 169 -15.03 -18.22 -0.77
C SER A 169 -16.42 -17.83 -0.24
N ASN A 170 -16.72 -16.53 -0.10
CA ASN A 170 -18.04 -16.08 0.33
C ASN A 170 -19.11 -16.41 -0.73
N PHE A 171 -18.88 -16.11 -2.01
CA PHE A 171 -19.81 -16.44 -3.09
C PHE A 171 -20.15 -17.94 -3.13
N LEU A 172 -19.14 -18.80 -2.98
CA LEU A 172 -19.31 -20.26 -2.92
C LEU A 172 -20.10 -20.66 -1.66
N SER A 173 -19.78 -20.08 -0.51
CA SER A 173 -20.44 -20.36 0.77
C SER A 173 -21.93 -19.98 0.75
N LEU A 174 -22.29 -18.87 0.10
CA LEU A 174 -23.68 -18.44 -0.06
C LEU A 174 -24.50 -19.38 -0.95
N ASN A 175 -23.87 -20.06 -1.91
CA ASN A 175 -24.53 -21.00 -2.82
C ASN A 175 -24.57 -22.44 -2.30
N LEU A 176 -23.69 -22.81 -1.37
CA LEU A 176 -23.62 -24.15 -0.83
C LEU A 176 -24.94 -24.67 -0.22
N PRO A 177 -25.67 -23.92 0.65
CA PRO A 177 -26.98 -24.38 1.15
C PRO A 177 -28.02 -24.51 0.03
N LEU A 178 -27.93 -23.69 -1.02
CA LEU A 178 -28.82 -23.74 -2.18
C LEU A 178 -28.57 -25.02 -3.00
N ALA A 179 -27.31 -25.42 -3.16
CA ALA A 179 -26.91 -26.67 -3.80
C ALA A 179 -27.48 -27.88 -3.05
N LEU A 180 -27.35 -27.90 -1.72
CA LEU A 180 -27.87 -28.98 -0.87
C LEU A 180 -29.39 -29.14 -1.02
N TYR A 181 -30.14 -28.04 -1.12
CA TYR A 181 -31.57 -28.10 -1.42
C TYR A 181 -31.83 -28.77 -2.78
N LEU A 182 -31.15 -28.37 -3.86
CA LEU A 182 -31.36 -28.95 -5.19
C LEU A 182 -31.04 -30.45 -5.25
N ILE A 183 -29.99 -30.88 -4.53
CA ILE A 183 -29.56 -32.29 -4.46
C ILE A 183 -30.60 -33.14 -3.73
N ALA A 184 -31.09 -32.67 -2.58
CA ALA A 184 -31.90 -33.46 -1.66
C ALA A 184 -33.42 -33.27 -1.82
N SER A 185 -33.88 -32.22 -2.53
CA SER A 185 -35.30 -31.98 -2.80
C SER A 185 -35.90 -33.03 -3.74
N ASN A 186 -37.08 -33.53 -3.42
CA ASN A 186 -37.78 -34.51 -4.26
C ASN A 186 -38.74 -33.87 -5.27
N ASP A 187 -38.89 -32.55 -5.22
CA ASP A 187 -39.85 -31.80 -6.05
C ASP A 187 -39.26 -31.47 -7.43
N PHE A 188 -39.01 -32.49 -8.25
CA PHE A 188 -38.56 -32.32 -9.64
C PHE A 188 -39.27 -33.29 -10.58
N ARG A 189 -39.48 -32.86 -11.82
CA ARG A 189 -39.89 -33.76 -12.91
C ARG A 189 -38.73 -34.69 -13.24
N LYS A 190 -38.98 -35.98 -13.49
CA LYS A 190 -37.96 -37.00 -13.77
C LYS A 190 -36.88 -36.55 -14.78
N LYS A 191 -37.28 -35.97 -15.92
CA LYS A 191 -36.35 -35.48 -16.95
C LYS A 191 -35.46 -34.32 -16.49
N GLU A 192 -35.97 -33.44 -15.62
CA GLU A 192 -35.25 -32.27 -15.11
C GLU A 192 -34.36 -32.66 -13.92
N ALA A 193 -34.82 -33.63 -13.11
CA ALA A 193 -34.17 -34.04 -11.86
C ALA A 193 -32.73 -34.52 -12.08
N SER A 194 -32.48 -35.34 -13.10
CA SER A 194 -31.14 -35.87 -13.37
C SER A 194 -30.13 -34.77 -13.67
N ALA A 195 -30.47 -33.84 -14.57
CA ALA A 195 -29.56 -32.75 -14.95
C ALA A 195 -29.30 -31.81 -13.77
N VAL A 196 -30.36 -31.35 -13.08
CA VAL A 196 -30.24 -30.39 -11.98
C VAL A 196 -29.45 -30.97 -10.82
N LYS A 197 -29.71 -32.23 -10.43
CA LYS A 197 -29.03 -32.84 -9.29
C LYS A 197 -27.56 -33.16 -9.56
N VAL A 198 -27.22 -33.59 -10.78
CA VAL A 198 -25.81 -33.80 -11.16
C VAL A 198 -25.06 -32.48 -11.16
N ILE A 199 -25.62 -31.43 -11.78
CA ILE A 199 -25.03 -30.08 -11.77
C ILE A 199 -24.83 -29.60 -10.34
N ALA A 200 -25.84 -29.75 -9.48
CA ALA A 200 -25.76 -29.32 -8.09
C ALA A 200 -24.74 -30.12 -7.27
N SER A 201 -24.65 -31.45 -7.48
CA SER A 201 -23.69 -32.32 -6.79
C SER A 201 -22.26 -32.00 -7.18
N VAL A 202 -21.97 -31.87 -8.47
CA VAL A 202 -20.64 -31.49 -8.98
C VAL A 202 -20.28 -30.09 -8.47
N SER A 203 -21.20 -29.14 -8.57
CA SER A 203 -20.98 -27.77 -8.08
C SER A 203 -20.71 -27.75 -6.58
N ALA A 204 -21.43 -28.54 -5.77
CA ALA A 204 -21.23 -28.61 -4.32
C ALA A 204 -19.83 -29.11 -3.96
N LEU A 205 -19.33 -30.15 -4.63
CA LEU A 205 -17.98 -30.67 -4.40
C LEU A 205 -16.91 -29.64 -4.81
N LEU A 206 -17.07 -29.00 -5.98
CA LEU A 206 -16.17 -27.92 -6.40
C LEU A 206 -16.19 -26.74 -5.42
N MET A 207 -17.38 -26.34 -4.97
CA MET A 207 -17.55 -25.25 -4.00
C MET A 207 -16.83 -25.56 -2.68
N VAL A 208 -17.00 -26.77 -2.15
CA VAL A 208 -16.33 -27.21 -0.92
C VAL A 208 -14.81 -27.20 -1.11
N SER A 209 -14.29 -27.78 -2.20
CA SER A 209 -12.86 -27.73 -2.51
C SER A 209 -12.34 -26.29 -2.62
N GLY A 210 -13.06 -25.41 -3.32
CA GLY A 210 -12.72 -23.98 -3.44
C GLY A 210 -12.71 -23.23 -2.11
N ILE A 211 -13.66 -23.54 -1.21
CA ILE A 211 -13.72 -22.99 0.15
C ILE A 211 -12.52 -23.48 0.98
N LEU A 212 -12.16 -24.78 0.89
CA LEU A 212 -11.02 -25.36 1.60
C LEU A 212 -9.68 -24.75 1.15
N VAL A 213 -9.41 -24.67 -0.16
CA VAL A 213 -8.16 -24.05 -0.64
C VAL A 213 -8.13 -22.53 -0.41
N GLY A 214 -9.30 -21.89 -0.32
CA GLY A 214 -9.41 -20.46 -0.04
C GLY A 214 -8.97 -20.05 1.38
N GLN A 215 -8.90 -20.99 2.34
CA GLN A 215 -8.38 -20.76 3.69
C GLN A 215 -8.97 -19.52 4.41
N THR A 216 -10.25 -19.22 4.14
CA THR A 216 -10.94 -18.04 4.70
C THR A 216 -11.66 -18.43 5.99
N ARG A 217 -10.94 -18.29 7.10
CA ARG A 217 -11.32 -18.74 8.46
C ARG A 217 -12.74 -18.33 8.87
N SER A 218 -13.08 -17.05 8.70
CA SER A 218 -14.39 -16.50 9.06
C SER A 218 -15.54 -17.19 8.32
N LEU A 219 -15.30 -17.70 7.11
CA LEU A 219 -16.32 -18.41 6.33
C LEU A 219 -16.47 -19.86 6.76
N TYR A 220 -15.42 -20.52 7.26
CA TYR A 220 -15.55 -21.84 7.88
C TYR A 220 -16.49 -21.76 9.08
N VAL A 221 -16.23 -20.80 9.98
CA VAL A 221 -17.07 -20.57 11.16
C VAL A 221 -18.50 -20.20 10.75
N ALA A 222 -18.66 -19.25 9.80
CA ALA A 222 -19.98 -18.85 9.32
C ALA A 222 -20.78 -20.02 8.72
N ASN A 223 -20.14 -20.88 7.92
CA ASN A 223 -20.79 -22.06 7.34
C ASN A 223 -21.15 -23.09 8.40
N ILE A 224 -20.25 -23.43 9.33
CA ILE A 224 -20.53 -24.40 10.41
C ILE A 224 -21.72 -23.93 11.24
N VAL A 225 -21.72 -22.67 11.68
CA VAL A 225 -22.82 -22.08 12.47
C VAL A 225 -24.12 -22.05 11.66
N SER A 226 -24.07 -21.58 10.41
CA SER A 226 -25.24 -21.49 9.53
C SER A 226 -25.86 -22.86 9.22
N PHE A 227 -25.05 -23.87 8.91
CA PHE A 227 -25.50 -25.25 8.70
C PHE A 227 -26.00 -25.91 9.99
N GLY A 228 -25.38 -25.64 11.13
CA GLY A 228 -25.84 -26.11 12.44
C GLY A 228 -27.23 -25.57 12.78
N ILE A 229 -27.45 -24.27 12.57
CA ILE A 229 -28.77 -23.62 12.71
C ILE A 229 -29.76 -24.25 11.72
N PHE A 230 -29.42 -24.30 10.43
CA PHE A 230 -30.24 -24.90 9.38
C PHE A 230 -30.71 -26.31 9.77
N LEU A 231 -29.78 -27.18 10.17
CA LEU A 231 -30.04 -28.58 10.46
C LEU A 231 -30.89 -28.74 11.72
N SER A 232 -30.61 -27.95 12.77
CA SER A 232 -31.37 -27.95 14.01
C SER A 232 -32.83 -27.56 13.78
N PHE A 233 -33.05 -26.46 13.05
CA PHE A 233 -34.39 -26.00 12.70
C PHE A 233 -35.12 -26.99 11.79
N TYR A 234 -34.44 -27.58 10.80
CA TYR A 234 -35.05 -28.60 9.96
C TYR A 234 -35.48 -29.81 10.78
N MET A 235 -34.63 -30.34 11.66
CA MET A 235 -34.95 -31.51 12.49
C MET A 235 -36.11 -31.28 13.46
N VAL A 236 -36.19 -30.09 14.06
CA VAL A 236 -37.27 -29.72 15.00
C VAL A 236 -38.60 -29.55 14.27
N PHE A 237 -38.62 -28.82 13.15
CA PHE A 237 -39.86 -28.42 12.51
C PHE A 237 -40.38 -29.45 11.49
N ARG A 238 -39.52 -30.28 10.88
CA ARG A 238 -39.95 -31.29 9.88
C ARG A 238 -40.99 -32.29 10.40
N ARG A 239 -40.98 -32.57 11.71
CA ARG A 239 -41.91 -33.51 12.36
C ARG A 239 -43.37 -33.04 12.26
N LYS A 240 -43.58 -31.73 12.16
CA LYS A 240 -44.91 -31.09 12.09
C LYS A 240 -45.38 -30.81 10.66
N LYS A 241 -44.64 -31.24 9.64
CA LYS A 241 -44.87 -30.89 8.23
C LYS A 241 -45.21 -32.13 7.40
N SER A 242 -46.09 -31.95 6.43
CA SER A 242 -46.50 -33.03 5.53
C SER A 242 -45.35 -33.43 4.61
N GLN A 243 -45.25 -34.72 4.32
CA GLN A 243 -44.31 -35.25 3.34
C GLN A 243 -45.02 -35.29 1.98
N GLU A 244 -44.44 -34.63 0.98
CA GLU A 244 -44.97 -34.64 -0.38
C GLU A 244 -44.83 -36.03 -1.01
N LYS A 245 -45.78 -36.39 -1.89
CA LYS A 245 -45.68 -37.60 -2.71
C LYS A 245 -44.58 -37.37 -3.75
N ALA A 246 -43.49 -38.12 -3.64
CA ALA A 246 -42.36 -38.07 -4.55
C ALA A 246 -42.41 -39.23 -5.56
N ASP A 247 -41.90 -38.99 -6.76
CA ASP A 247 -41.52 -40.07 -7.69
C ASP A 247 -40.41 -40.90 -7.02
N ARG A 248 -40.58 -42.24 -6.99
CA ARG A 248 -39.64 -43.14 -6.30
C ARG A 248 -38.23 -43.03 -6.87
N GLU A 249 -38.09 -42.92 -8.18
CA GLU A 249 -36.77 -42.82 -8.80
C GLU A 249 -36.07 -41.50 -8.44
N VAL A 250 -36.82 -40.40 -8.40
CA VAL A 250 -36.29 -39.09 -8.00
C VAL A 250 -35.88 -39.10 -6.54
N ALA A 251 -36.66 -39.75 -5.66
CA ALA A 251 -36.35 -39.88 -4.25
C ALA A 251 -35.09 -40.74 -4.01
N ASP A 252 -34.96 -41.88 -4.70
CA ASP A 252 -33.80 -42.76 -4.61
C ASP A 252 -32.53 -42.06 -5.14
N MET A 253 -32.63 -41.35 -6.26
CA MET A 253 -31.55 -40.52 -6.79
C MET A 253 -31.14 -39.42 -5.82
N SER A 254 -32.10 -38.71 -5.21
CA SER A 254 -31.83 -37.66 -4.22
C SER A 254 -31.11 -38.22 -3.00
N ARG A 255 -31.57 -39.36 -2.48
CA ARG A 255 -30.94 -40.04 -1.35
C ARG A 255 -29.51 -40.45 -1.69
N THR A 256 -29.31 -41.09 -2.84
CA THR A 256 -28.01 -41.61 -3.29
C THR A 256 -27.00 -40.48 -3.48
N LEU A 257 -27.37 -39.43 -4.21
CA LEU A 257 -26.50 -38.29 -4.45
C LEU A 257 -26.22 -37.50 -3.18
N THR A 258 -27.20 -37.36 -2.28
CA THR A 258 -26.97 -36.70 -0.98
C THR A 258 -25.96 -37.48 -0.14
N VAL A 259 -26.12 -38.80 -0.01
CA VAL A 259 -25.16 -39.65 0.72
C VAL A 259 -23.78 -39.59 0.08
N PHE A 260 -23.71 -39.69 -1.25
CA PHE A 260 -22.45 -39.58 -1.99
C PHE A 260 -21.75 -38.23 -1.72
N VAL A 261 -22.46 -37.11 -1.83
CA VAL A 261 -21.90 -35.77 -1.59
C VAL A 261 -21.43 -35.63 -0.15
N VAL A 262 -22.18 -36.13 0.85
CA VAL A 262 -21.74 -36.09 2.25
C VAL A 262 -20.46 -36.87 2.46
N ILE A 263 -20.36 -38.10 1.94
CA ILE A 263 -19.16 -38.93 2.04
C ILE A 263 -17.99 -38.25 1.32
N ALA A 264 -18.21 -37.74 0.11
CA ALA A 264 -17.19 -37.05 -0.67
C ALA A 264 -16.71 -35.75 0.01
N VAL A 265 -17.59 -34.98 0.65
CA VAL A 265 -17.20 -33.79 1.43
C VAL A 265 -16.33 -34.19 2.62
N ILE A 266 -16.70 -35.23 3.37
CA ILE A 266 -15.88 -35.75 4.48
C ILE A 266 -14.51 -36.18 3.95
N ALA A 267 -14.47 -36.92 2.85
CA ALA A 267 -13.23 -37.33 2.21
C ALA A 267 -12.37 -36.13 1.77
N LEU A 268 -12.95 -35.11 1.13
CA LEU A 268 -12.23 -33.89 0.74
C LEU A 268 -11.67 -33.15 1.95
N VAL A 269 -12.45 -32.98 3.02
CA VAL A 269 -11.95 -32.35 4.26
C VAL A 269 -10.76 -33.11 4.81
N VAL A 270 -10.80 -34.44 4.85
CA VAL A 270 -9.66 -35.25 5.28
C VAL A 270 -8.47 -35.06 4.33
N LEU A 271 -8.68 -35.24 3.02
CA LEU A 271 -7.63 -35.19 2.00
C LEU A 271 -6.91 -33.84 1.90
N TYR A 272 -7.60 -32.71 2.12
CA TYR A 272 -6.97 -31.39 2.12
C TYR A 272 -6.20 -31.09 3.42
N ASN A 273 -6.43 -31.83 4.50
CA ASN A 273 -5.73 -31.68 5.77
C ASN A 273 -4.60 -32.71 5.98
N VAL A 274 -4.53 -33.76 5.16
CA VAL A 274 -3.37 -34.66 5.10
C VAL A 274 -2.43 -34.29 3.94
N PRO A 275 -1.11 -34.51 4.04
CA PRO A 275 -0.19 -34.23 2.94
C PRO A 275 -0.52 -35.09 1.70
N THR A 276 -1.09 -34.47 0.67
CA THR A 276 -1.52 -35.15 -0.56
C THR A 276 -1.18 -34.29 -1.78
N PRO A 277 -1.21 -34.84 -3.00
CA PRO A 277 -1.09 -34.03 -4.22
C PRO A 277 -2.14 -32.90 -4.31
N LEU A 278 -3.30 -33.04 -3.65
CA LEU A 278 -4.37 -32.05 -3.68
C LEU A 278 -4.04 -30.75 -2.94
N ASN A 279 -3.13 -30.78 -1.97
CA ASN A 279 -2.71 -29.61 -1.21
C ASN A 279 -1.22 -29.29 -1.36
N GLY A 280 -0.57 -29.86 -2.39
CA GLY A 280 0.85 -29.67 -2.65
C GLY A 280 1.73 -30.28 -1.57
N TYR A 281 1.34 -31.44 -1.04
CA TYR A 281 2.04 -32.16 0.04
C TYR A 281 2.19 -31.31 1.31
N GLY A 282 1.10 -30.66 1.74
CA GLY A 282 1.06 -29.85 2.96
C GLY A 282 1.38 -28.37 2.78
N ARG A 283 1.63 -27.88 1.56
CA ARG A 283 1.78 -26.44 1.28
C ARG A 283 0.55 -25.62 1.67
N VAL A 284 -0.63 -26.24 1.70
CA VAL A 284 -1.90 -25.60 2.08
C VAL A 284 -2.66 -26.50 3.05
N SER A 285 -2.72 -26.10 4.31
CA SER A 285 -3.47 -26.82 5.35
C SER A 285 -4.62 -25.98 5.92
N PRO A 286 -5.89 -26.32 5.66
CA PRO A 286 -7.03 -25.60 6.26
C PRO A 286 -7.03 -25.63 7.80
N ALA A 287 -6.64 -26.74 8.42
CA ALA A 287 -6.60 -26.90 9.87
C ALA A 287 -5.54 -26.01 10.54
N GLU A 288 -4.32 -25.96 10.00
CA GLU A 288 -3.27 -25.04 10.49
C GLU A 288 -3.73 -23.59 10.45
N ARG A 289 -4.51 -23.22 9.41
CA ARG A 289 -5.04 -21.87 9.30
C ARG A 289 -6.04 -21.52 10.41
N ILE A 290 -6.83 -22.48 10.88
CA ILE A 290 -7.74 -22.30 12.02
C ILE A 290 -6.93 -22.17 13.32
N GLN A 291 -5.84 -22.94 13.47
CA GLN A 291 -4.95 -22.84 14.65
C GLN A 291 -4.22 -21.49 14.70
N ALA A 292 -3.82 -20.93 13.54
CA ALA A 292 -3.22 -19.60 13.44
C ALA A 292 -4.17 -18.42 13.77
N VAL A 293 -5.39 -18.66 14.23
CA VAL A 293 -6.33 -17.63 14.73
C VAL A 293 -5.81 -16.94 16.01
N ALA A 294 -4.89 -17.59 16.73
CA ALA A 294 -4.24 -17.04 17.92
C ALA A 294 -3.08 -16.06 17.62
N GLU A 295 -2.72 -15.83 16.35
CA GLU A 295 -1.65 -14.88 16.01
C GLU A 295 -2.08 -13.42 16.27
N VAL A 296 -1.31 -12.78 17.15
CA VAL A 296 -1.44 -11.38 17.59
C VAL A 296 -1.52 -10.42 16.39
N SER A 297 -0.74 -10.70 15.33
CA SER A 297 -0.55 -9.87 14.12
C SER A 297 -1.87 -9.46 13.44
N SER A 298 -2.79 -10.41 13.24
CA SER A 298 -4.07 -10.20 12.55
C SER A 298 -5.11 -9.46 13.39
N TRP A 299 -4.95 -9.41 14.71
CA TRP A 299 -5.93 -8.78 15.61
C TRP A 299 -5.72 -7.28 15.74
N HIS A 300 -4.47 -6.81 15.83
CA HIS A 300 -4.22 -5.36 15.91
C HIS A 300 -4.59 -4.64 14.61
N GLU A 301 -4.39 -5.27 13.44
CA GLU A 301 -4.92 -4.74 12.16
C GLU A 301 -6.43 -4.49 12.23
N ARG A 302 -7.18 -5.50 12.70
CA ARG A 302 -8.64 -5.40 12.82
C ARG A 302 -9.02 -4.36 13.85
N LEU A 303 -8.41 -4.39 15.03
CA LEU A 303 -8.74 -3.48 16.12
C LEU A 303 -8.47 -2.02 15.73
N LEU A 304 -7.34 -1.73 15.08
CA LEU A 304 -7.04 -0.41 14.53
C LEU A 304 -8.13 0.05 13.56
N SER A 305 -8.52 -0.79 12.59
CA SER A 305 -9.59 -0.45 11.64
C SER A 305 -10.95 -0.27 12.33
N TRP A 306 -11.27 -1.09 13.32
CA TRP A 306 -12.53 -1.05 14.08
C TRP A 306 -12.64 0.21 14.92
N LEU A 307 -11.59 0.53 15.68
CA LEU A 307 -11.51 1.75 16.48
C LEU A 307 -11.53 2.98 15.59
N SER A 308 -10.88 2.97 14.43
CA SER A 308 -10.95 4.09 13.47
C SER A 308 -12.40 4.41 13.07
N SER A 309 -13.24 3.38 12.90
CA SER A 309 -14.67 3.57 12.61
C SER A 309 -15.45 4.10 13.81
N VAL A 310 -15.04 3.74 15.03
CA VAL A 310 -15.62 4.28 16.27
C VAL A 310 -15.23 5.75 16.46
N TYR A 311 -13.98 6.11 16.17
CA TYR A 311 -13.51 7.51 16.22
C TYR A 311 -14.26 8.35 15.18
N GLN A 312 -14.41 7.83 13.96
CA GLN A 312 -15.26 8.45 12.94
C GLN A 312 -16.71 8.68 13.41
N TRP A 313 -17.28 7.74 14.16
CA TRP A 313 -18.62 7.90 14.72
C TRP A 313 -18.68 8.97 15.84
N LYS A 314 -17.63 9.10 16.66
CA LYS A 314 -17.60 10.09 17.77
C LYS A 314 -17.79 11.51 17.24
N ASP A 315 -17.26 11.80 16.06
CA ASP A 315 -17.34 13.10 15.38
C ASP A 315 -18.71 13.35 14.74
N HIS A 316 -19.35 12.30 14.19
CA HIS A 316 -20.65 12.40 13.51
C HIS A 316 -21.68 11.40 14.02
N ARG A 317 -22.17 11.62 15.24
CA ARG A 317 -22.95 10.59 15.98
C ARG A 317 -24.30 10.18 15.36
N ILE A 318 -25.04 11.12 14.77
CA ILE A 318 -26.44 10.89 14.35
C ILE A 318 -26.51 10.22 12.97
N PHE A 319 -26.09 10.95 11.93
CA PHE A 319 -26.14 10.51 10.54
C PHE A 319 -24.81 9.93 10.03
N GLY A 320 -23.78 9.85 10.88
CA GLY A 320 -22.45 9.43 10.46
C GLY A 320 -21.77 10.48 9.60
N SER A 321 -20.52 10.22 9.22
CA SER A 321 -19.74 11.05 8.30
C SER A 321 -20.22 10.97 6.85
N GLY A 322 -21.05 9.98 6.51
CA GLY A 322 -21.58 9.70 5.19
C GLY A 322 -21.14 8.36 4.61
N ILE A 323 -22.06 7.64 3.97
CA ILE A 323 -21.77 6.34 3.33
C ILE A 323 -20.60 6.44 2.34
N GLY A 324 -19.65 5.51 2.46
CA GLY A 324 -18.44 5.44 1.64
C GLY A 324 -17.27 6.34 2.05
N THR A 325 -17.40 7.14 3.13
CA THR A 325 -16.34 8.05 3.58
C THR A 325 -15.25 7.40 4.43
N TYR A 326 -15.43 6.17 4.91
CA TYR A 326 -14.40 5.47 5.70
C TYR A 326 -13.06 5.46 4.95
N GLN A 327 -13.05 5.06 3.67
CA GLN A 327 -11.82 5.01 2.87
C GLN A 327 -11.14 6.37 2.65
N LEU A 328 -11.85 7.48 2.86
CA LEU A 328 -11.32 8.83 2.73
C LEU A 328 -10.75 9.33 4.06
N LEU A 329 -11.43 9.03 5.16
CA LEU A 329 -11.14 9.61 6.49
C LEU A 329 -10.33 8.68 7.40
N THR A 330 -10.27 7.38 7.10
CA THR A 330 -9.65 6.38 7.98
C THR A 330 -8.18 6.64 8.29
N ILE A 331 -7.40 7.22 7.37
CA ILE A 331 -5.99 7.53 7.63
C ILE A 331 -5.86 8.57 8.76
N ASN A 332 -6.79 9.53 8.81
CA ASN A 332 -6.78 10.57 9.83
C ASN A 332 -7.07 9.96 11.19
N TYR A 333 -8.18 9.22 11.31
CA TYR A 333 -8.57 8.56 12.55
C TYR A 333 -7.57 7.48 12.99
N MET A 334 -6.82 6.87 12.07
CA MET A 334 -5.77 5.92 12.43
C MET A 334 -4.60 6.58 13.17
N GLY A 335 -4.23 7.80 12.81
CA GLY A 335 -3.23 8.57 13.55
C GLY A 335 -3.66 8.75 15.01
N ASP A 336 -4.90 9.19 15.21
CA ASP A 336 -5.46 9.43 16.55
C ASP A 336 -5.58 8.14 17.37
N VAL A 337 -6.04 7.04 16.74
CA VAL A 337 -6.11 5.73 17.40
C VAL A 337 -4.73 5.22 17.78
N ILE A 338 -3.69 5.43 16.97
CA ILE A 338 -2.32 4.99 17.29
C ILE A 338 -1.71 5.86 18.39
N GLU A 339 -2.06 7.14 18.48
CA GLU A 339 -1.64 7.99 19.60
C GLU A 339 -2.23 7.51 20.93
N ASP A 340 -3.52 7.14 20.95
CA ASP A 340 -4.21 6.59 22.13
C ASP A 340 -3.83 5.12 22.42
N HIS A 341 -3.50 4.35 21.39
CA HIS A 341 -3.18 2.92 21.46
C HIS A 341 -1.91 2.57 20.65
N PRO A 342 -0.71 2.94 21.13
CA PRO A 342 0.54 2.79 20.39
C PRO A 342 0.88 1.34 20.00
N GLU A 343 0.41 0.36 20.76
CA GLU A 343 0.57 -1.07 20.46
C GLU A 343 -0.06 -1.48 19.13
N LEU A 344 -1.06 -0.73 18.63
CA LEU A 344 -1.72 -0.99 17.35
C LEU A 344 -0.91 -0.53 16.14
N MET A 345 0.17 0.23 16.34
CA MET A 345 0.95 0.84 15.26
C MET A 345 1.46 -0.17 14.23
N TYR A 346 1.93 -1.35 14.65
CA TYR A 346 2.42 -2.36 13.71
C TYR A 346 1.31 -2.93 12.80
N GLY A 347 0.05 -2.78 13.24
CA GLY A 347 -1.16 -3.19 12.53
C GLY A 347 -1.60 -2.18 11.45
N TRP A 348 -0.88 -1.07 11.26
CA TRP A 348 -1.23 -0.09 10.24
C TRP A 348 -1.27 -0.71 8.85
N ASN A 349 -2.31 -0.39 8.09
CA ASN A 349 -2.49 -0.83 6.71
C ASN A 349 -3.30 0.23 5.96
N ASN A 350 -3.28 0.20 4.63
CA ASN A 350 -4.11 1.10 3.82
C ASN A 350 -5.55 0.56 3.72
N PHE A 351 -6.28 0.60 4.82
CA PHE A 351 -7.62 0.03 4.92
C PHE A 351 -8.61 0.84 4.08
N LYS A 352 -9.25 0.20 3.10
CA LYS A 352 -10.38 0.79 2.37
C LYS A 352 -11.72 0.58 3.08
N ARG A 353 -11.76 -0.32 4.06
CA ARG A 353 -12.94 -0.82 4.77
C ARG A 353 -12.56 -1.22 6.18
N THR A 354 -13.54 -1.18 7.09
CA THR A 354 -13.38 -1.52 8.52
C THR A 354 -13.18 -3.02 8.77
N HIS A 355 -13.34 -3.89 7.76
CA HIS A 355 -13.42 -5.35 7.98
C HIS A 355 -14.49 -5.76 9.01
N ASN A 356 -15.55 -4.94 9.11
CA ASN A 356 -16.74 -5.17 9.91
C ASN A 356 -17.82 -4.23 9.37
N ASP A 357 -18.78 -4.76 8.60
CA ASP A 357 -19.82 -3.95 7.95
C ASP A 357 -20.67 -3.20 9.00
N TYR A 358 -20.86 -3.76 10.20
CA TYR A 358 -21.63 -3.12 11.26
C TYR A 358 -20.90 -1.88 11.78
N LEU A 359 -19.64 -2.01 12.17
CA LEU A 359 -18.87 -0.84 12.63
C LEU A 359 -18.71 0.21 11.53
N GLN A 360 -18.58 -0.22 10.27
CA GLN A 360 -18.55 0.72 9.14
C GLN A 360 -19.87 1.49 9.00
N VAL A 361 -21.03 0.82 9.13
CA VAL A 361 -22.34 1.50 9.16
C VAL A 361 -22.44 2.46 10.34
N LEU A 362 -21.87 2.13 11.51
CA LEU A 362 -21.83 3.04 12.65
C LEU A 362 -21.04 4.33 12.34
N GLY A 363 -19.83 4.19 11.79
CA GLY A 363 -18.98 5.34 11.43
C GLY A 363 -19.59 6.18 10.31
N GLU A 364 -20.04 5.53 9.24
CA GLU A 364 -20.50 6.21 8.03
C GLU A 364 -21.97 6.67 8.07
N MET A 365 -22.85 6.00 8.82
CA MET A 365 -24.29 6.30 8.85
C MET A 365 -24.83 6.62 10.26
N GLY A 366 -23.97 6.58 11.28
CA GLY A 366 -24.30 6.96 12.65
C GLY A 366 -25.31 6.04 13.32
N ILE A 367 -25.88 6.52 14.42
CA ILE A 367 -26.87 5.76 15.20
C ILE A 367 -28.15 5.49 14.39
N VAL A 368 -28.53 6.39 13.46
CA VAL A 368 -29.70 6.19 12.59
C VAL A 368 -29.47 5.02 11.64
N GLY A 369 -28.27 4.93 11.05
CA GLY A 369 -27.87 3.81 10.21
C GLY A 369 -27.90 2.48 10.96
N ILE A 370 -27.25 2.41 12.13
CA ILE A 370 -27.26 1.19 12.96
C ILE A 370 -28.65 0.82 13.45
N ALA A 371 -29.45 1.77 13.91
CA ALA A 371 -30.81 1.51 14.36
C ALA A 371 -31.67 0.93 13.22
N SER A 372 -31.54 1.46 12.01
CA SER A 372 -32.25 0.93 10.84
C SER A 372 -31.77 -0.47 10.42
N LEU A 373 -30.48 -0.77 10.57
CA LEU A 373 -29.91 -2.10 10.33
C LEU A 373 -30.39 -3.12 11.37
N VAL A 374 -30.41 -2.74 12.66
CA VAL A 374 -30.98 -3.57 13.74
C VAL A 374 -32.47 -3.79 13.50
N PHE A 375 -33.22 -2.76 13.09
CA PHE A 375 -34.64 -2.90 12.73
C PHE A 375 -34.84 -3.88 11.57
N LEU A 376 -33.95 -3.88 10.56
CA LEU A 376 -33.97 -4.85 9.47
C LEU A 376 -33.70 -6.27 9.96
N ALA A 377 -32.66 -6.46 10.78
CA ALA A 377 -32.33 -7.77 11.35
C ALA A 377 -33.50 -8.34 12.20
N LEU A 378 -34.10 -7.51 13.07
CA LEU A 378 -35.25 -7.90 13.88
C LEU A 378 -36.47 -8.23 13.02
N SER A 379 -36.75 -7.43 11.99
CA SER A 379 -37.87 -7.67 11.06
C SER A 379 -37.71 -8.98 10.29
N LEU A 380 -36.48 -9.28 9.83
CA LEU A 380 -36.16 -10.56 9.19
C LEU A 380 -36.29 -11.72 10.17
N GLY A 381 -35.81 -11.59 11.41
CA GLY A 381 -35.96 -12.61 12.45
C GLY A 381 -37.42 -12.92 12.78
N VAL A 382 -38.26 -11.88 12.96
CA VAL A 382 -39.70 -12.05 13.21
C VAL A 382 -40.39 -12.76 12.03
N LEU A 383 -40.08 -12.34 10.79
CA LEU A 383 -40.63 -13.00 9.60
C LEU A 383 -40.13 -14.43 9.47
N PHE A 384 -38.88 -14.71 9.83
CA PHE A 384 -38.31 -16.05 9.80
C PHE A 384 -39.14 -17.02 10.64
N PHE A 385 -39.39 -16.69 11.92
CA PHE A 385 -40.21 -17.53 12.79
C PHE A 385 -41.67 -17.61 12.33
N ARG A 386 -42.22 -16.53 11.77
CA ARG A 386 -43.61 -16.53 11.26
C ARG A 386 -43.76 -17.44 10.05
N ILE A 387 -42.83 -17.41 9.10
CA ILE A 387 -42.83 -18.24 7.90
C ILE A 387 -42.60 -19.70 8.27
N LEU A 388 -41.64 -19.98 9.15
CA LEU A 388 -41.33 -21.32 9.65
C LEU A 388 -42.57 -22.04 10.22
N ARG A 389 -43.45 -21.30 10.89
CA ARG A 389 -44.73 -21.83 11.40
C ARG A 389 -45.75 -22.07 10.29
N ARG A 390 -45.77 -21.26 9.24
CA ARG A 390 -46.76 -21.30 8.14
C ARG A 390 -46.46 -22.32 7.05
N VAL A 391 -45.20 -22.56 6.72
CA VAL A 391 -44.82 -23.55 5.71
C VAL A 391 -45.46 -24.90 6.03
N GLU A 392 -46.06 -25.60 5.06
CA GLU A 392 -46.82 -26.83 5.34
C GLU A 392 -46.05 -28.10 5.01
N THR A 393 -45.21 -28.05 3.97
CA THR A 393 -44.49 -29.22 3.46
C THR A 393 -43.03 -29.26 3.90
N ARG A 394 -42.46 -30.47 3.96
CA ARG A 394 -41.03 -30.66 4.31
C ARG A 394 -40.09 -30.07 3.27
N ASP A 395 -40.46 -30.10 1.99
CA ASP A 395 -39.62 -29.57 0.92
C ASP A 395 -39.57 -28.03 0.95
N ASP A 396 -40.72 -27.38 1.15
CA ASP A 396 -40.78 -25.93 1.32
C ASP A 396 -40.04 -25.46 2.58
N LEU A 397 -40.06 -26.27 3.65
CA LEU A 397 -39.29 -25.99 4.86
C LEU A 397 -37.79 -26.02 4.56
N PHE A 398 -37.33 -27.01 3.78
CA PHE A 398 -35.95 -27.09 3.34
C PHE A 398 -35.58 -25.89 2.46
N LEU A 399 -36.36 -25.60 1.42
CA LEU A 399 -36.11 -24.45 0.54
C LEU A 399 -35.99 -23.15 1.32
N PHE A 400 -36.94 -22.89 2.24
CA PHE A 400 -36.95 -21.70 3.08
C PHE A 400 -35.69 -21.61 3.96
N LEU A 401 -35.31 -22.71 4.61
CA LEU A 401 -34.13 -22.77 5.45
C LEU A 401 -32.83 -22.64 4.63
N ALA A 402 -32.77 -23.17 3.40
CA ALA A 402 -31.61 -23.05 2.53
C ALA A 402 -31.37 -21.59 2.10
N LEU A 403 -32.44 -20.89 1.69
CA LEU A 403 -32.39 -19.45 1.40
C LEU A 403 -31.99 -18.64 2.65
N SER A 404 -32.54 -18.99 3.82
CA SER A 404 -32.22 -18.34 5.09
C SER A 404 -30.76 -18.58 5.52
N SER A 405 -30.24 -19.79 5.31
CA SER A 405 -28.86 -20.17 5.62
C SER A 405 -27.87 -19.37 4.77
N SER A 406 -28.17 -19.12 3.50
CA SER A 406 -27.39 -18.21 2.65
C SER A 406 -27.27 -16.81 3.29
N PHE A 407 -28.39 -16.25 3.75
CA PHE A 407 -28.40 -14.94 4.42
C PHE A 407 -27.66 -14.94 5.78
N ILE A 408 -27.83 -15.98 6.59
CA ILE A 408 -27.14 -16.10 7.89
C ILE A 408 -25.63 -16.18 7.70
N THR A 409 -25.15 -16.95 6.71
CA THR A 409 -23.72 -17.03 6.36
C THR A 409 -23.17 -15.65 6.03
N PHE A 410 -23.88 -14.86 5.23
CA PHE A 410 -23.51 -13.46 4.95
C PHE A 410 -23.43 -12.62 6.22
N MET A 411 -24.48 -12.63 7.05
CA MET A 411 -24.58 -11.83 8.28
C MET A 411 -23.43 -12.13 9.25
N MET A 412 -23.08 -13.42 9.41
CA MET A 412 -21.93 -13.84 10.21
C MET A 412 -20.60 -13.38 9.61
N HIS A 413 -20.45 -13.46 8.29
CA HIS A 413 -19.21 -13.04 7.64
C HIS A 413 -19.00 -11.52 7.71
N SER A 414 -20.07 -10.72 7.64
CA SER A 414 -20.07 -9.25 7.79
C SER A 414 -19.54 -8.75 9.13
N ALA A 415 -19.48 -9.60 10.17
CA ALA A 415 -18.87 -9.23 11.45
C ALA A 415 -17.33 -9.18 11.41
N PHE A 416 -16.71 -9.85 10.44
CA PHE A 416 -15.25 -10.01 10.34
C PHE A 416 -14.69 -9.65 8.95
N SER A 417 -15.56 -9.18 8.06
CA SER A 417 -15.29 -8.90 6.65
C SER A 417 -16.33 -7.91 6.12
N PHE A 418 -16.31 -7.66 4.82
CA PHE A 418 -17.16 -6.69 4.14
C PHE A 418 -17.83 -7.23 2.87
N PRO A 419 -18.52 -8.39 2.93
CA PRO A 419 -19.10 -9.04 1.75
C PRO A 419 -20.17 -8.20 1.05
N ALA A 420 -20.80 -7.24 1.73
CA ALA A 420 -21.83 -6.36 1.16
C ALA A 420 -21.28 -5.46 0.04
N HIS A 421 -19.99 -5.12 0.11
CA HIS A 421 -19.33 -4.20 -0.81
C HIS A 421 -18.89 -4.85 -2.14
N LEU A 422 -19.16 -6.15 -2.31
CA LEU A 422 -18.86 -6.89 -3.54
C LEU A 422 -20.14 -7.38 -4.20
N LEU A 423 -20.35 -6.92 -5.43
CA LEU A 423 -21.64 -7.03 -6.10
C LEU A 423 -22.20 -8.46 -6.25
N PRO A 424 -21.46 -9.49 -6.70
CA PRO A 424 -22.02 -10.83 -6.84
C PRO A 424 -22.56 -11.39 -5.51
N ASN A 425 -21.87 -11.07 -4.40
CA ASN A 425 -22.24 -11.49 -3.06
C ASN A 425 -23.44 -10.70 -2.54
N GLY A 426 -23.37 -9.37 -2.59
CA GLY A 426 -24.44 -8.50 -2.13
C GLY A 426 -25.75 -8.73 -2.89
N PHE A 427 -25.68 -8.93 -4.22
CA PHE A 427 -26.87 -9.22 -5.02
C PHE A 427 -27.48 -10.58 -4.69
N LEU A 428 -26.68 -11.65 -4.58
CA LEU A 428 -27.18 -12.98 -4.23
C LEU A 428 -27.87 -12.99 -2.87
N VAL A 429 -27.30 -12.30 -1.88
CA VAL A 429 -27.89 -12.20 -0.54
C VAL A 429 -29.22 -11.46 -0.56
N VAL A 430 -29.30 -10.33 -1.27
CA VAL A 430 -30.58 -9.61 -1.46
C VAL A 430 -31.59 -10.50 -2.19
N ALA A 431 -31.17 -11.25 -3.21
CA ALA A 431 -32.05 -12.16 -3.93
C ALA A 431 -32.56 -13.30 -3.02
N ALA A 432 -31.67 -13.96 -2.28
CA ALA A 432 -32.01 -15.04 -1.35
C ALA A 432 -32.96 -14.57 -0.24
N ALA A 433 -32.66 -13.44 0.41
CA ALA A 433 -33.52 -12.86 1.43
C ALA A 433 -34.89 -12.45 0.86
N SER A 434 -34.92 -11.80 -0.30
CA SER A 434 -36.15 -11.35 -0.95
C SER A 434 -37.05 -12.50 -1.40
N MET A 435 -36.47 -13.62 -1.86
CA MET A 435 -37.22 -14.84 -2.15
C MET A 435 -37.74 -15.49 -0.85
N ALA A 436 -36.93 -15.54 0.21
CA ALA A 436 -37.30 -16.13 1.50
C ALA A 436 -38.48 -15.40 2.16
N VAL A 437 -38.52 -14.06 2.12
CA VAL A 437 -39.63 -13.25 2.66
C VAL A 437 -40.69 -12.89 1.60
N GLY A 438 -40.55 -13.43 0.40
CA GLY A 438 -41.33 -13.07 -0.77
C GLY A 438 -42.67 -13.76 -0.88
N GLY A 439 -43.40 -13.44 -1.96
CA GLY A 439 -44.79 -13.82 -2.15
C GLY A 439 -45.06 -15.32 -2.22
N TYR A 440 -44.03 -16.16 -2.42
CA TYR A 440 -44.16 -17.63 -2.34
C TYR A 440 -44.38 -18.11 -0.89
N PHE A 441 -43.51 -17.69 0.04
CA PHE A 441 -43.57 -18.12 1.44
C PHE A 441 -44.46 -17.23 2.32
N TYR A 442 -44.59 -15.96 1.95
CA TYR A 442 -45.30 -14.98 2.76
C TYR A 442 -46.09 -14.00 1.89
N GLY A 443 -47.42 -14.11 1.93
CA GLY A 443 -48.32 -13.24 1.17
C GLY A 443 -48.24 -11.75 1.52
N GLY A 444 -47.72 -11.40 2.70
CA GLY A 444 -47.55 -10.00 3.14
C GLY A 444 -48.86 -9.22 3.23
N ARG A 445 -48.72 -7.89 3.31
CA ARG A 445 -49.81 -6.96 3.02
C ARG A 445 -49.81 -6.67 1.52
N VAL A 446 -50.98 -6.65 0.90
CA VAL A 446 -51.12 -6.26 -0.52
C VAL A 446 -51.45 -4.78 -0.57
N MET A 447 -50.56 -3.99 -1.16
CA MET A 447 -50.80 -2.58 -1.47
C MET A 447 -51.33 -2.48 -2.90
N ARG A 448 -52.44 -1.76 -3.07
CA ARG A 448 -53.08 -1.53 -4.36
C ARG A 448 -52.87 -0.09 -4.77
N PHE A 449 -52.28 0.12 -5.93
CA PHE A 449 -52.07 1.44 -6.53
C PHE A 449 -52.93 1.59 -7.78
N GLU A 450 -53.62 2.73 -7.89
CA GLU A 450 -54.24 3.15 -9.14
C GLU A 450 -53.16 3.36 -10.22
N ARG A 451 -53.53 3.17 -11.50
CA ARG A 451 -52.61 3.29 -12.64
C ARG A 451 -51.74 4.56 -12.58
N ARG A 452 -52.31 5.74 -12.31
CA ARG A 452 -51.56 7.02 -12.24
C ARG A 452 -50.42 6.99 -11.22
N TRP A 453 -50.67 6.47 -10.02
CA TRP A 453 -49.68 6.38 -8.95
C TRP A 453 -48.66 5.27 -9.20
N ALA A 454 -49.10 4.14 -9.76
CA ALA A 454 -48.24 3.05 -10.16
C ALA A 454 -47.24 3.46 -11.25
N VAL A 455 -47.71 4.24 -12.24
CA VAL A 455 -46.85 4.82 -13.29
C VAL A 455 -45.87 5.82 -12.68
N THR A 456 -46.34 6.71 -11.80
CA THR A 456 -45.47 7.69 -11.12
C THR A 456 -44.35 7.01 -10.33
N LEU A 457 -44.69 6.00 -9.51
CA LEU A 457 -43.70 5.22 -8.77
C LEU A 457 -42.74 4.49 -9.71
N GLY A 458 -43.24 3.84 -10.75
CA GLY A 458 -42.41 3.17 -11.74
C GLY A 458 -41.43 4.10 -12.46
N THR A 459 -41.87 5.31 -12.80
CA THR A 459 -41.00 6.36 -13.37
C THR A 459 -39.92 6.80 -12.38
N ILE A 460 -40.24 6.98 -11.10
CA ILE A 460 -39.26 7.31 -10.05
C ILE A 460 -38.21 6.21 -9.94
N VAL A 461 -38.61 4.93 -9.94
CA VAL A 461 -37.67 3.80 -9.85
C VAL A 461 -36.75 3.75 -11.08
N ILE A 462 -37.27 4.02 -12.28
CA ILE A 462 -36.45 4.12 -13.48
C ILE A 462 -35.48 5.29 -13.39
N LEU A 463 -35.92 6.46 -12.91
CA LEU A 463 -35.05 7.62 -12.73
C LEU A 463 -33.90 7.29 -11.77
N ILE A 464 -34.19 6.63 -10.64
CA ILE A 464 -33.18 6.14 -9.69
C ILE A 464 -32.20 5.18 -10.38
N GLY A 465 -32.72 4.23 -11.19
CA GLY A 465 -31.91 3.31 -11.97
C GLY A 465 -30.98 4.02 -12.95
N VAL A 466 -31.51 4.97 -13.74
CA VAL A 466 -30.75 5.74 -14.75
C VAL A 466 -29.70 6.63 -14.08
N VAL A 467 -30.05 7.31 -12.98
CA VAL A 467 -29.08 8.14 -12.22
C VAL A 467 -27.97 7.25 -11.65
N SER A 468 -28.31 6.12 -11.03
CA SER A 468 -27.32 5.17 -10.52
C SER A 468 -26.43 4.62 -11.65
N SER A 469 -27.00 4.27 -12.81
CA SER A 469 -26.25 3.86 -13.98
C SER A 469 -25.30 4.94 -14.48
N TYR A 470 -25.77 6.17 -14.63
CA TYR A 470 -24.92 7.28 -15.04
C TYR A 470 -23.73 7.45 -14.09
N LEU A 471 -23.96 7.45 -12.78
CA LEU A 471 -22.88 7.61 -11.79
C LEU A 471 -21.87 6.46 -11.83
N LYS A 472 -22.33 5.20 -11.85
CA LYS A 472 -21.46 4.02 -11.92
C LYS A 472 -20.66 3.94 -13.22
N TRP A 473 -21.26 4.28 -14.36
CA TRP A 473 -20.57 4.29 -15.65
C TRP A 473 -19.53 5.41 -15.74
N ASN A 474 -19.82 6.61 -15.24
CA ASN A 474 -18.80 7.67 -15.16
C ASN A 474 -17.62 7.23 -14.30
N HIS A 475 -17.86 6.61 -13.14
CA HIS A 475 -16.78 6.08 -12.29
C HIS A 475 -15.96 5.00 -13.00
N PHE A 476 -16.64 4.03 -13.64
CA PHE A 476 -16.00 2.96 -14.41
C PHE A 476 -15.11 3.50 -15.55
N VAL A 477 -15.64 4.39 -16.39
CA VAL A 477 -14.87 4.98 -17.50
C VAL A 477 -13.68 5.80 -16.98
N SER A 478 -13.86 6.53 -15.88
CA SER A 478 -12.78 7.30 -15.25
C SER A 478 -11.66 6.39 -14.73
N GLU A 479 -12.00 5.23 -14.16
CA GLU A 479 -11.02 4.24 -13.74
C GLU A 479 -10.28 3.59 -14.91
N VAL A 480 -10.96 3.34 -16.04
CA VAL A 480 -10.32 2.83 -17.27
C VAL A 480 -9.23 3.79 -17.74
N TYR A 481 -9.55 5.08 -17.85
CA TYR A 481 -8.56 6.10 -18.22
C TYR A 481 -7.45 6.20 -17.17
N PHE A 482 -7.80 6.25 -15.87
CA PHE A 482 -6.80 6.24 -14.81
C PHE A 482 -5.82 5.06 -14.92
N LYS A 483 -6.33 3.85 -15.20
CA LYS A 483 -5.50 2.67 -15.31
C LYS A 483 -4.54 2.73 -16.49
N GLN A 484 -5.01 3.22 -17.64
CA GLN A 484 -4.16 3.44 -18.81
C GLN A 484 -3.08 4.49 -18.54
N GLY A 485 -3.45 5.59 -17.87
CA GLY A 485 -2.52 6.63 -17.44
C GLY A 485 -1.48 6.12 -16.44
N ASN A 486 -1.91 5.36 -15.42
CA ASN A 486 -1.03 4.80 -14.41
C ASN A 486 -0.09 3.73 -14.99
N ALA A 487 -0.54 2.92 -15.96
CA ALA A 487 0.33 2.00 -16.67
C ALA A 487 1.45 2.75 -17.43
N ALA A 488 1.12 3.88 -18.07
CA ALA A 488 2.12 4.72 -18.72
C ALA A 488 3.07 5.38 -17.70
N TYR A 489 2.54 5.90 -16.59
CA TYR A 489 3.33 6.48 -15.49
C TYR A 489 4.32 5.48 -14.88
N LEU A 490 3.90 4.24 -14.61
CA LEU A 490 4.79 3.20 -14.09
C LEU A 490 5.85 2.80 -15.12
N ALA A 491 5.54 2.83 -16.42
CA ALA A 491 6.52 2.60 -17.46
C ALA A 491 7.58 3.72 -17.52
N ILE A 492 7.22 4.97 -17.26
CA ILE A 492 8.17 6.09 -17.14
C ILE A 492 9.17 5.80 -16.01
N ARG A 493 8.69 5.41 -14.82
CA ARG A 493 9.57 5.08 -13.68
C ARG A 493 10.54 3.93 -13.99
N LYS A 494 10.06 2.91 -14.69
CA LYS A 494 10.93 1.81 -15.14
C LYS A 494 12.01 2.30 -16.11
N ILE A 495 11.65 3.19 -17.04
CA ILE A 495 12.63 3.79 -17.95
C ILE A 495 13.66 4.61 -17.16
N GLU A 496 13.26 5.35 -16.13
CA GLU A 496 14.20 6.09 -15.27
C GLU A 496 15.18 5.16 -14.54
N GLU A 497 14.70 4.02 -14.04
CA GLU A 497 15.55 2.98 -13.45
C GLU A 497 16.53 2.39 -14.49
N ASP A 498 16.05 2.11 -15.70
CA ASP A 498 16.88 1.60 -16.79
C ASP A 498 17.92 2.65 -17.24
N LEU A 499 17.55 3.93 -17.31
CA LEU A 499 18.47 5.04 -17.61
C LEU A 499 19.58 5.15 -16.55
N SER A 500 19.24 5.06 -15.27
CA SER A 500 20.22 5.08 -14.17
C SER A 500 21.19 3.89 -14.25
N ARG A 501 20.72 2.70 -14.64
CA ARG A 501 21.60 1.54 -14.89
C ARG A 501 22.51 1.79 -16.09
N LEU A 502 22.01 2.41 -17.16
CA LEU A 502 22.83 2.77 -18.31
C LEU A 502 23.94 3.76 -17.96
N ASP A 503 23.69 4.73 -17.07
CA ASP A 503 24.74 5.63 -16.56
C ASP A 503 25.91 4.83 -15.94
N SER A 504 25.58 3.81 -15.14
CA SER A 504 26.60 2.95 -14.51
C SER A 504 27.38 2.12 -15.53
N TYR A 505 26.72 1.55 -16.55
CA TYR A 505 27.39 0.79 -17.61
C TYR A 505 28.23 1.67 -18.53
N GLU A 506 27.76 2.88 -18.82
CA GLU A 506 28.51 3.87 -19.59
C GLU A 506 29.79 4.26 -18.84
N GLN A 507 29.71 4.49 -17.53
CA GLN A 507 30.88 4.79 -16.71
C GLN A 507 31.87 3.62 -16.69
N GLN A 508 31.40 2.38 -16.54
CA GLN A 508 32.26 1.19 -16.60
C GLN A 508 32.96 1.07 -17.96
N ALA A 509 32.25 1.33 -19.06
CA ALA A 509 32.82 1.31 -20.41
C ALA A 509 33.84 2.45 -20.63
N LYS A 510 33.61 3.63 -20.05
CA LYS A 510 34.57 4.76 -20.08
C LYS A 510 35.82 4.44 -19.27
N ASN A 511 35.68 3.91 -18.05
CA ASN A 511 36.82 3.49 -17.23
C ASN A 511 37.63 2.39 -17.92
N ALA A 512 36.95 1.42 -18.54
CA ALA A 512 37.61 0.41 -19.37
C ALA A 512 38.42 1.00 -20.52
N LEU A 513 37.90 2.04 -21.18
CA LEU A 513 38.62 2.73 -22.26
C LEU A 513 39.87 3.44 -21.72
N GLU A 514 39.77 4.05 -20.54
CA GLU A 514 40.92 4.66 -19.84
C GLU A 514 41.96 3.62 -19.42
N GLU A 515 41.54 2.48 -18.84
CA GLU A 515 42.42 1.36 -18.50
C GLU A 515 43.12 0.80 -19.74
N LEU A 516 42.41 0.68 -20.88
CA LEU A 516 42.99 0.23 -22.14
C LEU A 516 44.00 1.24 -22.69
N ASN A 517 43.69 2.54 -22.62
CA ASN A 517 44.59 3.60 -23.10
C ASN A 517 45.84 3.75 -22.22
N SER A 518 45.72 3.49 -20.91
CA SER A 518 46.84 3.54 -19.96
C SER A 518 47.56 2.19 -19.78
N LEU A 519 47.02 1.10 -20.36
CA LEU A 519 47.49 -0.28 -20.18
C LEU A 519 47.59 -0.67 -18.68
N THR A 520 46.59 -0.26 -17.91
CA THR A 520 46.47 -0.55 -16.48
C THR A 520 45.28 -1.47 -16.20
N GLY A 521 45.08 -1.86 -14.94
CA GLY A 521 43.93 -2.65 -14.53
C GLY A 521 43.83 -3.97 -15.30
N ARG A 522 42.66 -4.21 -15.93
CA ARG A 522 42.39 -5.44 -16.68
C ARG A 522 43.17 -5.57 -17.98
N TYR A 523 43.78 -4.48 -18.46
CA TYR A 523 44.57 -4.43 -19.69
C TYR A 523 46.08 -4.40 -19.42
N SER A 524 46.53 -4.63 -18.18
CA SER A 524 47.95 -4.68 -17.82
C SER A 524 48.75 -5.76 -18.56
N TYR A 525 48.08 -6.85 -18.97
CA TYR A 525 48.68 -7.93 -19.75
C TYR A 525 49.01 -7.51 -21.20
N LEU A 526 48.46 -6.39 -21.68
CA LEU A 526 48.75 -5.83 -23.01
C LEU A 526 50.00 -4.92 -23.01
N ARG A 527 50.69 -4.78 -21.87
CA ARG A 527 52.01 -4.14 -21.80
C ARG A 527 53.03 -4.98 -22.59
N PRO A 528 54.00 -4.36 -23.30
CA PRO A 528 54.88 -5.07 -24.24
C PRO A 528 55.53 -6.35 -23.67
N ASP A 529 56.14 -6.26 -22.48
CA ASP A 529 56.83 -7.39 -21.85
C ASP A 529 55.88 -8.47 -21.33
N GLU A 530 54.72 -8.06 -20.80
CA GLU A 530 53.72 -8.97 -20.23
C GLU A 530 52.94 -9.71 -21.33
N PHE A 531 52.65 -9.03 -22.44
CA PHE A 531 51.97 -9.65 -23.58
C PHE A 531 52.85 -10.70 -24.25
N LYS A 532 54.15 -10.41 -24.39
CA LYS A 532 55.13 -11.38 -24.90
C LYS A 532 55.18 -12.63 -24.03
N LYS A 533 55.21 -12.49 -22.70
CA LYS A 533 55.12 -13.63 -21.75
C LYS A 533 53.79 -14.37 -21.88
N PHE A 534 52.69 -13.66 -22.07
CA PHE A 534 51.36 -14.25 -22.23
C PHE A 534 51.27 -15.12 -23.48
N VAL A 535 51.75 -14.63 -24.63
CA VAL A 535 51.75 -15.38 -25.90
C VAL A 535 52.73 -16.57 -25.83
N MET A 536 53.92 -16.39 -25.25
CA MET A 536 54.92 -17.47 -25.10
C MET A 536 54.49 -18.60 -24.17
N LYS A 537 53.51 -18.37 -23.28
CA LYS A 537 52.92 -19.40 -22.40
C LYS A 537 51.86 -20.25 -23.10
N GLN A 538 51.37 -19.85 -24.28
CA GLN A 538 50.42 -20.65 -25.04
C GLN A 538 51.17 -21.73 -25.83
N ASN A 539 50.71 -22.98 -25.77
CA ASN A 539 51.29 -24.12 -26.50
C ASN A 539 51.03 -23.99 -28.01
N LEU A 540 51.68 -23.01 -28.65
CA LEU A 540 51.54 -22.71 -30.06
C LEU A 540 52.43 -23.65 -30.90
N PRO A 541 51.95 -24.12 -32.07
CA PRO A 541 52.71 -25.04 -32.94
C PRO A 541 54.01 -24.43 -33.51
N VAL A 542 54.09 -23.10 -33.56
CA VAL A 542 55.23 -22.32 -34.08
C VAL A 542 55.46 -21.13 -33.15
N ILE A 543 56.71 -20.90 -32.75
CA ILE A 543 57.10 -19.76 -31.90
C ILE A 543 57.10 -18.50 -32.77
N PRO A 544 56.21 -17.52 -32.52
CA PRO A 544 56.13 -16.31 -33.32
C PRO A 544 57.36 -15.40 -33.12
N SER A 545 57.75 -14.64 -34.14
CA SER A 545 58.79 -13.62 -34.04
C SER A 545 58.32 -12.41 -33.21
N ASP A 546 59.26 -11.65 -32.65
CA ASP A 546 58.94 -10.45 -31.85
C ASP A 546 58.09 -9.42 -32.62
N MET A 547 58.26 -9.33 -33.94
CA MET A 547 57.48 -8.46 -34.81
C MET A 547 56.03 -8.94 -34.98
N GLU A 548 55.82 -10.26 -35.05
CA GLU A 548 54.48 -10.86 -35.12
C GLU A 548 53.73 -10.75 -33.80
N ILE A 549 54.43 -10.90 -32.67
CA ILE A 549 53.87 -10.69 -31.33
C ILE A 549 53.41 -9.24 -31.17
N GLU A 550 54.23 -8.27 -31.59
CA GLU A 550 53.88 -6.84 -31.50
C GLU A 550 52.71 -6.47 -32.42
N LYS A 551 52.67 -7.02 -33.64
CA LYS A 551 51.54 -6.85 -34.55
C LYS A 551 50.24 -7.40 -33.94
N LEU A 552 50.29 -8.61 -33.38
CA LEU A 552 49.15 -9.24 -32.70
C LEU A 552 48.69 -8.42 -31.48
N ARG A 553 49.62 -7.82 -30.74
CA ARG A 553 49.32 -6.94 -29.59
C ARG A 553 48.55 -5.70 -30.03
N LEU A 554 49.02 -5.02 -31.08
CA LEU A 554 48.37 -3.82 -31.63
C LEU A 554 46.99 -4.15 -32.21
N GLU A 555 46.86 -5.28 -32.92
CA GLU A 555 45.56 -5.78 -33.41
C GLU A 555 44.60 -6.07 -32.25
N THR A 556 45.10 -6.69 -31.17
CA THR A 556 44.30 -6.97 -29.95
C THR A 556 43.84 -5.68 -29.28
N ILE A 557 44.73 -4.68 -29.10
CA ILE A 557 44.38 -3.37 -28.55
C ILE A 557 43.33 -2.67 -29.42
N GLN A 558 43.50 -2.70 -30.74
CA GLN A 558 42.56 -2.06 -31.67
C GLN A 558 41.19 -2.76 -31.64
N LYS A 559 41.16 -4.08 -31.57
CA LYS A 559 39.93 -4.87 -31.43
C LYS A 559 39.21 -4.56 -30.12
N GLU A 560 39.93 -4.54 -29.00
CA GLU A 560 39.37 -4.16 -27.69
C GLU A 560 38.83 -2.73 -27.68
N ARG A 561 39.56 -1.79 -28.29
CA ARG A 561 39.11 -0.39 -28.43
C ARG A 561 37.81 -0.30 -29.24
N GLN A 562 37.74 -0.98 -30.39
CA GLN A 562 36.54 -1.03 -31.21
C GLN A 562 35.35 -1.67 -30.47
N ASN A 563 35.59 -2.74 -29.70
CA ASN A 563 34.56 -3.37 -28.88
C ASN A 563 34.00 -2.42 -27.81
N ILE A 564 34.88 -1.70 -27.09
CA ILE A 564 34.46 -0.72 -26.08
C ILE A 564 33.69 0.45 -26.73
N GLN A 565 34.22 1.02 -27.82
CA GLN A 565 33.56 2.12 -28.54
C GLN A 565 32.21 1.71 -29.11
N SER A 566 32.09 0.50 -29.66
CA SER A 566 30.81 -0.06 -30.11
C SER A 566 29.82 -0.19 -28.95
N THR A 567 30.29 -0.61 -27.77
CA THR A 567 29.47 -0.71 -26.56
C THR A 567 28.94 0.67 -26.13
N ILE A 568 29.80 1.70 -26.11
CA ILE A 568 29.40 3.09 -25.81
C ILE A 568 28.35 3.59 -26.81
N GLN A 569 28.55 3.34 -28.11
CA GLN A 569 27.57 3.72 -29.14
C GLN A 569 26.22 3.02 -28.97
N LYS A 570 26.21 1.72 -28.66
CA LYS A 570 24.97 0.96 -28.39
C LYS A 570 24.24 1.53 -27.18
N ILE A 571 24.96 1.84 -26.09
CA ILE A 571 24.39 2.49 -24.89
C ILE A 571 23.75 3.83 -25.27
N ALA A 572 24.45 4.67 -26.04
CA ALA A 572 23.93 5.97 -26.49
C ALA A 572 22.66 5.84 -27.36
N SER A 573 22.65 4.88 -28.30
CA SER A 573 21.46 4.63 -29.14
C SER A 573 20.26 4.16 -28.31
N TYR A 574 20.50 3.27 -27.34
CA TYR A 574 19.44 2.74 -26.48
C TYR A 574 18.92 3.81 -25.52
N ARG A 575 19.80 4.65 -24.96
CA ARG A 575 19.43 5.84 -24.18
C ARG A 575 18.50 6.76 -24.98
N THR A 576 18.85 7.05 -26.23
CA THR A 576 18.02 7.91 -27.10
C THR A 576 16.64 7.30 -27.35
N GLN A 577 16.57 5.99 -27.59
CA GLN A 577 15.30 5.26 -27.74
C GLN A 577 14.44 5.36 -26.47
N LEU A 578 15.04 5.13 -25.29
CA LEU A 578 14.35 5.22 -24.01
C LEU A 578 13.82 6.63 -23.73
N LEU A 579 14.60 7.68 -24.02
CA LEU A 579 14.18 9.07 -23.87
C LEU A 579 12.99 9.41 -24.77
N ASN A 580 12.98 8.95 -26.03
CA ASN A 580 11.86 9.14 -26.94
C ASN A 580 10.59 8.43 -26.45
N GLN A 581 10.72 7.19 -25.96
CA GLN A 581 9.61 6.45 -25.36
C GLN A 581 9.06 7.14 -24.11
N ARG A 582 9.95 7.73 -23.29
CA ARG A 582 9.59 8.49 -22.08
C ARG A 582 8.63 9.64 -22.40
N VAL A 583 8.87 10.37 -23.49
CA VAL A 583 8.02 11.49 -23.95
C VAL A 583 6.61 11.02 -24.33
N GLU A 584 6.52 9.94 -25.13
CA GLU A 584 5.22 9.40 -25.55
C GLU A 584 4.41 8.90 -24.35
N LEU A 585 5.07 8.21 -23.41
CA LEU A 585 4.45 7.73 -22.19
C LEU A 585 3.99 8.88 -21.29
N TYR A 586 4.77 9.97 -21.18
CA TYR A 586 4.35 11.16 -20.45
C TYR A 586 3.06 11.76 -21.02
N ARG A 587 3.00 11.98 -22.35
CA ARG A 587 1.81 12.52 -23.00
C ARG A 587 0.60 11.62 -22.77
N LYS A 588 0.78 10.30 -22.94
CA LYS A 588 -0.25 9.30 -22.68
C LYS A 588 -0.72 9.32 -21.23
N ALA A 589 0.19 9.43 -20.25
CA ALA A 589 -0.16 9.51 -18.85
C ALA A 589 -1.00 10.76 -18.55
N LYS A 590 -0.51 11.94 -18.96
CA LYS A 590 -1.18 13.24 -18.81
C LYS A 590 -2.61 13.22 -19.38
N GLU A 591 -2.76 12.87 -20.66
CA GLU A 591 -4.07 12.87 -21.34
C GLU A 591 -5.09 11.95 -20.66
N ASN A 592 -4.65 10.76 -20.26
CA ASN A 592 -5.53 9.78 -19.61
C ASN A 592 -5.96 10.24 -18.21
N PHE A 593 -5.05 10.82 -17.41
CA PHE A 593 -5.43 11.34 -16.10
C PHE A 593 -6.36 12.56 -16.22
N LEU A 594 -6.13 13.46 -17.19
CA LEU A 594 -7.03 14.59 -17.46
C LEU A 594 -8.43 14.11 -17.87
N ARG A 595 -8.53 13.16 -18.82
CA ARG A 595 -9.83 12.57 -19.21
C ARG A 595 -10.56 11.94 -18.04
N SER A 596 -9.83 11.24 -17.16
CA SER A 596 -10.38 10.64 -15.96
C SER A 596 -11.06 11.68 -15.05
N VAL A 597 -10.38 12.80 -14.75
CA VAL A 597 -10.93 13.85 -13.87
C VAL A 597 -12.03 14.69 -14.54
N HIS A 598 -11.99 14.85 -15.87
CA HIS A 598 -13.05 15.53 -16.61
C HIS A 598 -14.38 14.76 -16.57
N ILE A 599 -14.33 13.43 -16.68
CA ILE A 599 -15.51 12.57 -16.61
C ILE A 599 -16.03 12.48 -15.18
N ASN A 600 -15.13 12.29 -14.21
CA ASN A 600 -15.48 12.25 -12.79
C ASN A 600 -14.49 13.07 -11.96
N ARG A 601 -14.90 14.30 -11.62
CA ARG A 601 -14.12 15.17 -10.74
C ARG A 601 -13.90 14.60 -9.33
N ALA A 602 -14.72 13.64 -8.88
CA ALA A 602 -14.50 12.96 -7.60
C ALA A 602 -13.52 11.77 -7.70
N TYR A 603 -12.79 11.62 -8.81
CA TYR A 603 -11.80 10.56 -9.00
C TYR A 603 -10.40 11.03 -8.56
N GLY A 604 -10.22 11.19 -7.26
CA GLY A 604 -9.04 11.78 -6.62
C GLY A 604 -7.70 11.13 -6.98
N ARG A 605 -7.67 9.84 -7.33
CA ARG A 605 -6.43 9.14 -7.71
C ARG A 605 -5.75 9.80 -8.91
N SER A 606 -6.51 10.26 -9.91
CA SER A 606 -5.94 10.90 -11.10
C SER A 606 -5.31 12.25 -10.76
N TYR A 607 -5.88 13.02 -9.82
CA TYR A 607 -5.26 14.25 -9.30
C TYR A 607 -3.92 14.00 -8.62
N PHE A 608 -3.79 12.90 -7.86
CA PHE A 608 -2.52 12.53 -7.21
C PHE A 608 -1.39 12.34 -8.22
N TYR A 609 -1.65 11.61 -9.32
CA TYR A 609 -0.63 11.41 -10.36
C TYR A 609 -0.42 12.64 -11.24
N LEU A 610 -1.46 13.46 -11.47
CA LEU A 610 -1.28 14.77 -12.10
C LEU A 610 -0.38 15.68 -11.25
N ALA A 611 -0.54 15.68 -9.92
CA ALA A 611 0.33 16.42 -9.02
C ALA A 611 1.79 15.96 -9.10
N ALA A 612 2.03 14.65 -9.19
CA ALA A 612 3.36 14.10 -9.41
C ALA A 612 3.96 14.52 -10.77
N LEU A 613 3.17 14.49 -11.84
CA LEU A 613 3.60 14.89 -13.19
C LEU A 613 3.75 16.41 -13.37
N ALA A 614 3.05 17.22 -12.57
CA ALA A 614 3.01 18.67 -12.68
C ALA A 614 4.38 19.36 -12.50
N VAL A 615 5.34 18.67 -11.87
CA VAL A 615 6.73 19.13 -11.67
C VAL A 615 7.72 18.48 -12.63
N GLY A 616 7.23 17.67 -13.58
CA GLY A 616 8.08 16.94 -14.51
C GLY A 616 8.73 17.87 -15.55
N GLU A 617 9.95 17.51 -15.95
CA GLU A 617 10.78 18.21 -16.95
C GLU A 617 9.99 18.60 -18.21
N PHE A 618 9.21 17.66 -18.75
CA PHE A 618 8.42 17.89 -19.97
C PHE A 618 7.38 19.02 -19.86
N ARG A 619 6.69 19.13 -18.73
CA ARG A 619 5.72 20.24 -18.52
C ARG A 619 6.47 21.56 -18.39
N VAL A 620 7.59 21.55 -17.67
CA VAL A 620 8.43 22.74 -17.47
C VAL A 620 8.92 23.27 -18.82
N ASP A 621 9.38 22.39 -19.71
CA ASP A 621 9.80 22.78 -21.07
C ASP A 621 8.63 23.27 -21.94
N GLU A 622 7.46 22.62 -21.85
CA GLU A 622 6.23 23.11 -22.51
C GLU A 622 5.90 24.55 -22.06
N LEU A 623 5.94 24.83 -20.75
CA LEU A 623 5.68 26.15 -20.19
C LEU A 623 6.73 27.19 -20.63
N LYS A 624 8.02 26.81 -20.68
CA LYS A 624 9.08 27.70 -21.16
C LYS A 624 8.83 28.19 -22.58
N ASN A 625 8.32 27.31 -23.45
CA ASN A 625 8.05 27.66 -24.85
C ASN A 625 6.75 28.47 -25.03
N GLN A 626 5.79 28.34 -24.12
CA GLN A 626 4.46 28.96 -24.26
C GLN A 626 4.31 30.31 -23.56
N LEU A 627 5.05 30.57 -22.47
CA LEU A 627 4.95 31.82 -21.70
C LEU A 627 5.75 32.96 -22.38
N ASN A 628 5.11 33.73 -23.25
CA ASN A 628 5.78 34.76 -24.05
C ASN A 628 5.21 36.18 -23.85
N THR A 629 3.95 36.29 -23.42
CA THR A 629 3.27 37.58 -23.25
C THR A 629 2.91 37.86 -21.80
N LYS A 630 2.62 39.12 -21.47
CA LYS A 630 2.13 39.52 -20.14
C LYS A 630 0.84 38.78 -19.76
N GLU A 631 -0.08 38.64 -20.71
CA GLU A 631 -1.35 37.92 -20.52
C GLU A 631 -1.15 36.42 -20.21
N ASP A 632 -0.11 35.81 -20.79
CA ASP A 632 0.24 34.41 -20.49
C ASP A 632 0.65 34.26 -19.02
N TYR A 633 1.54 35.14 -18.53
CA TYR A 633 1.98 35.16 -17.13
C TYR A 633 0.83 35.49 -16.17
N GLU A 634 -0.06 36.40 -16.53
CA GLU A 634 -1.25 36.70 -15.73
C GLU A 634 -2.12 35.45 -15.53
N ARG A 635 -2.43 34.71 -16.60
CA ARG A 635 -3.19 33.46 -16.53
C ARG A 635 -2.44 32.37 -15.77
N PHE A 636 -1.11 32.34 -15.91
CA PHE A 636 -0.24 31.37 -15.28
C PHE A 636 -0.21 31.50 -13.76
N PHE A 637 -0.01 32.72 -13.23
CA PHE A 637 0.00 32.97 -11.79
C PHE A 637 -1.39 32.87 -11.14
N ASN A 638 -2.46 33.10 -11.92
CA ASN A 638 -3.85 32.90 -11.49
C ASN A 638 -4.32 31.43 -11.58
N GLN A 639 -3.43 30.49 -11.93
CA GLN A 639 -3.74 29.08 -12.15
C GLN A 639 -4.89 28.84 -13.15
N ASN A 640 -4.79 29.44 -14.33
CA ASN A 640 -5.78 29.29 -15.41
C ASN A 640 -5.15 29.19 -16.82
N PHE A 641 -3.88 28.82 -16.93
CA PHE A 641 -3.14 28.76 -18.19
C PHE A 641 -3.30 27.41 -18.89
N ASP A 642 -2.68 26.35 -18.34
CA ASP A 642 -2.62 25.02 -18.95
C ASP A 642 -3.70 24.05 -18.45
N GLU A 643 -3.71 22.83 -18.99
CA GLU A 643 -4.68 21.79 -18.64
C GLU A 643 -4.55 21.32 -17.18
N TYR A 644 -3.33 21.32 -16.62
CA TYR A 644 -3.10 20.98 -15.22
C TYR A 644 -3.78 22.00 -14.30
N GLN A 645 -3.62 23.28 -14.59
CA GLN A 645 -4.21 24.36 -13.79
C GLN A 645 -5.75 24.39 -13.88
N LYS A 646 -6.30 24.13 -15.07
CA LYS A 646 -7.75 24.16 -15.32
C LYS A 646 -8.55 23.10 -14.57
N VAL A 647 -7.94 21.99 -14.15
CA VAL A 647 -8.64 20.92 -13.41
C VAL A 647 -8.63 21.13 -11.89
N ILE A 648 -7.80 22.04 -11.37
CA ILE A 648 -7.69 22.34 -9.93
C ILE A 648 -9.02 22.89 -9.40
N PHE A 649 -9.47 22.39 -8.24
CA PHE A 649 -10.64 22.95 -7.56
C PHE A 649 -10.38 24.36 -7.05
N SER A 650 -11.37 25.24 -7.17
CA SER A 650 -11.23 26.67 -6.86
C SER A 650 -10.74 26.94 -5.43
N ASP A 651 -11.20 26.15 -4.47
CA ASP A 651 -10.84 26.25 -3.05
C ASP A 651 -9.50 25.54 -2.70
N SER A 652 -8.94 24.78 -3.64
CA SER A 652 -7.60 24.18 -3.54
C SER A 652 -6.52 25.02 -4.22
N ARG A 653 -6.88 26.09 -4.94
CA ARG A 653 -5.93 26.92 -5.68
C ARG A 653 -4.98 27.66 -4.74
N LYS A 654 -3.70 27.65 -5.09
CA LYS A 654 -2.64 28.43 -4.42
C LYS A 654 -2.09 29.43 -5.43
N THR A 655 -2.57 30.67 -5.34
CA THR A 655 -2.23 31.79 -6.25
C THR A 655 -1.27 32.77 -5.58
N ASP A 656 -0.34 32.22 -4.79
CA ASP A 656 0.57 32.98 -3.93
C ASP A 656 1.53 33.89 -4.74
N LEU A 657 1.74 33.61 -6.03
CA LEU A 657 2.54 34.43 -6.95
C LEU A 657 1.70 35.44 -7.76
N SER A 658 0.40 35.57 -7.50
CA SER A 658 -0.49 36.48 -8.25
C SER A 658 -0.12 37.97 -8.11
N PHE A 659 0.67 38.36 -7.11
CA PHE A 659 1.20 39.73 -7.00
C PHE A 659 2.17 40.09 -8.14
N LEU A 660 2.69 39.10 -8.87
CA LEU A 660 3.56 39.31 -10.03
C LEU A 660 2.77 39.52 -11.34
N LYS A 661 1.45 39.33 -11.34
CA LYS A 661 0.64 39.33 -12.57
C LYS A 661 0.66 40.66 -13.33
N ASP A 662 0.79 41.78 -12.60
CA ASP A 662 0.72 43.12 -13.17
C ASP A 662 2.12 43.69 -13.51
N GLN A 663 3.19 42.96 -13.18
CA GLN A 663 4.57 43.36 -13.42
C GLN A 663 4.91 43.35 -14.92
N ASP A 664 5.87 44.19 -15.30
CA ASP A 664 6.37 44.22 -16.67
C ASP A 664 7.25 43.01 -16.98
N LEU A 665 7.29 42.61 -18.25
CA LEU A 665 8.06 41.43 -18.69
C LEU A 665 9.56 41.55 -18.34
N SER A 666 10.12 42.76 -18.35
CA SER A 666 11.51 43.00 -17.95
C SER A 666 11.78 42.62 -16.49
N VAL A 667 10.81 42.87 -15.59
CA VAL A 667 10.90 42.48 -14.18
C VAL A 667 10.80 40.96 -14.04
N ILE A 668 9.87 40.32 -14.76
CA ILE A 668 9.71 38.87 -14.80
C ILE A 668 10.99 38.18 -15.32
N ASP A 669 11.59 38.71 -16.38
CA ASP A 669 12.84 38.19 -16.96
C ASP A 669 14.00 38.33 -15.98
N SER A 670 14.07 39.43 -15.22
CA SER A 670 15.11 39.66 -14.20
C SER A 670 15.09 38.64 -13.05
N LEU A 671 13.90 38.14 -12.68
CA LEU A 671 13.73 37.10 -11.66
C LEU A 671 14.16 35.71 -12.16
N GLY A 672 14.26 35.54 -13.48
CA GLY A 672 14.62 34.30 -14.15
C GLY A 672 13.40 33.41 -14.40
N LYS A 673 13.05 33.27 -15.68
CA LYS A 673 11.91 32.47 -16.17
C LYS A 673 11.88 31.05 -15.61
N ASP A 674 13.02 30.37 -15.54
CA ASP A 674 13.12 29.00 -15.01
C ASP A 674 12.73 28.89 -13.53
N ASN A 675 13.12 29.86 -12.72
CA ASN A 675 12.80 29.88 -11.29
C ASN A 675 11.29 30.11 -11.08
N LEU A 676 10.69 31.05 -11.82
CA LEU A 676 9.27 31.35 -11.74
C LEU A 676 8.41 30.17 -12.22
N ILE A 677 8.79 29.53 -13.32
CA ILE A 677 8.10 28.33 -13.82
C ILE A 677 8.19 27.21 -12.79
N THR A 678 9.37 26.98 -12.20
CA THR A 678 9.57 25.96 -11.17
C THR A 678 8.73 26.24 -9.93
N ALA A 679 8.71 27.49 -9.45
CA ALA A 679 7.88 27.89 -8.31
C ALA A 679 6.39 27.65 -8.59
N GLN A 680 5.88 28.10 -9.72
CA GLN A 680 4.47 27.92 -10.05
C GLN A 680 4.13 26.44 -10.32
N ALA A 681 5.03 25.67 -10.91
CA ALA A 681 4.85 24.22 -11.07
C ALA A 681 4.71 23.50 -9.71
N PHE A 682 5.49 23.90 -8.70
CA PHE A 682 5.31 23.41 -7.33
C PHE A 682 3.96 23.85 -6.73
N LEU A 683 3.54 25.10 -6.90
CA LEU A 683 2.22 25.56 -6.42
C LEU A 683 1.06 24.81 -7.08
N ASP A 684 1.16 24.54 -8.38
CA ASP A 684 0.17 23.75 -9.11
C ASP A 684 0.15 22.30 -8.61
N SER A 685 1.31 21.71 -8.35
CA SER A 685 1.44 20.38 -7.74
C SER A 685 0.81 20.32 -6.35
N VAL A 686 1.06 21.32 -5.49
CA VAL A 686 0.40 21.46 -4.18
C VAL A 686 -1.12 21.53 -4.35
N SER A 687 -1.60 22.39 -5.25
CA SER A 687 -3.02 22.59 -5.50
C SER A 687 -3.72 21.33 -6.04
N LEU A 688 -3.01 20.53 -6.84
CA LEU A 688 -3.48 19.23 -7.34
C LEU A 688 -3.47 18.15 -6.24
N TYR A 689 -2.48 18.12 -5.35
CA TYR A 689 -2.52 17.22 -4.18
C TYR A 689 -3.67 17.57 -3.24
N LEU A 690 -3.90 18.85 -2.94
CA LEU A 690 -5.05 19.30 -2.16
C LEU A 690 -6.38 18.96 -2.85
N SER A 691 -6.43 19.07 -4.19
CA SER A 691 -7.56 18.61 -4.99
C SER A 691 -7.78 17.09 -4.89
N SER A 692 -6.69 16.31 -4.83
CA SER A 692 -6.74 14.86 -4.64
C SER A 692 -7.33 14.50 -3.28
N LEU A 693 -6.86 15.13 -2.20
CA LEU A 693 -7.30 14.88 -0.81
C LEU A 693 -8.81 15.07 -0.60
N LYS A 694 -9.49 15.84 -1.46
CA LYS A 694 -10.96 15.95 -1.42
C LYS A 694 -11.68 14.64 -1.75
N SER A 695 -11.03 13.68 -2.40
CA SER A 695 -11.68 12.42 -2.79
C SER A 695 -10.79 11.18 -2.78
N PHE A 696 -9.51 11.35 -2.47
CA PHE A 696 -8.54 10.28 -2.34
C PHE A 696 -7.48 10.68 -1.30
N ASN A 697 -7.48 9.97 -0.17
CA ASN A 697 -6.49 10.14 0.88
C ASN A 697 -5.51 8.97 0.81
N GLU A 698 -4.23 9.28 0.56
CA GLU A 698 -3.17 8.29 0.40
C GLU A 698 -1.93 8.75 1.17
N ARG A 699 -1.27 7.81 1.86
CA ARG A 699 -0.19 8.09 2.83
C ARG A 699 0.93 8.99 2.28
N ASN A 700 1.31 8.83 1.02
CA ASN A 700 2.40 9.58 0.39
C ASN A 700 1.96 10.98 -0.08
N THR A 701 0.67 11.30 -0.03
CA THR A 701 0.17 12.63 -0.42
C THR A 701 0.76 13.71 0.48
N TYR A 702 0.80 13.48 1.79
CA TYR A 702 1.35 14.43 2.77
C TYR A 702 2.87 14.56 2.68
N ARG A 703 3.58 13.44 2.46
CA ARG A 703 5.00 13.45 2.12
C ARG A 703 5.25 14.31 0.88
N GLY A 704 4.45 14.11 -0.18
CA GLY A 704 4.51 14.89 -1.41
C GLY A 704 4.29 16.38 -1.17
N LEU A 705 3.26 16.77 -0.41
CA LEU A 705 2.99 18.16 -0.04
C LEU A 705 4.17 18.79 0.69
N ALA A 706 4.70 18.14 1.73
CA ALA A 706 5.89 18.61 2.44
C ALA A 706 7.09 18.82 1.49
N THR A 707 7.35 17.85 0.60
CA THR A 707 8.42 17.96 -0.41
C THR A 707 8.23 19.16 -1.34
N ARG A 708 6.99 19.48 -1.73
CA ARG A 708 6.72 20.64 -2.60
C ARG A 708 6.91 21.95 -1.84
N TYR A 709 6.48 22.03 -0.59
CA TYR A 709 6.64 23.23 0.23
C TYR A 709 8.10 23.55 0.56
N VAL A 710 8.94 22.55 0.86
CA VAL A 710 10.38 22.80 1.05
C VAL A 710 11.07 23.22 -0.25
N GLY A 711 10.64 22.66 -1.40
CA GLY A 711 11.09 23.12 -2.72
C GLY A 711 10.69 24.57 -3.01
N LEU A 712 9.44 24.94 -2.69
CA LEU A 712 8.96 26.32 -2.80
C LEU A 712 9.77 27.27 -1.91
N HIS A 713 10.05 26.89 -0.67
CA HIS A 713 10.89 27.65 0.24
C HIS A 713 12.28 27.96 -0.39
N GLN A 714 12.94 26.94 -0.94
CA GLN A 714 14.24 27.09 -1.59
C GLN A 714 14.16 28.03 -2.80
N VAL A 715 13.14 27.86 -3.67
CA VAL A 715 12.98 28.72 -4.85
C VAL A 715 12.64 30.16 -4.45
N MET A 716 11.85 30.39 -3.40
CA MET A 716 11.56 31.74 -2.89
C MET A 716 12.82 32.45 -2.38
N LYS A 717 13.75 31.73 -1.72
CA LYS A 717 15.06 32.30 -1.32
C LYS A 717 15.89 32.72 -2.54
N ILE A 718 15.83 31.96 -3.64
CA ILE A 718 16.50 32.33 -4.90
C ILE A 718 15.82 33.55 -5.55
N LEU A 719 14.50 33.63 -5.54
CA LEU A 719 13.78 34.79 -6.08
C LEU A 719 13.99 36.05 -5.23
N LEU A 720 14.08 35.90 -3.91
CA LEU A 720 14.39 36.97 -2.97
C LEU A 720 15.73 37.65 -3.29
N THR A 721 16.78 36.89 -3.62
CA THR A 721 18.09 37.46 -3.97
C THR A 721 18.10 38.14 -5.34
N LYS A 722 17.14 37.83 -6.21
CA LYS A 722 16.98 38.42 -7.55
C LYS A 722 16.01 39.59 -7.59
N ALA A 723 15.16 39.76 -6.58
CA ALA A 723 14.17 40.82 -6.52
C ALA A 723 14.82 42.21 -6.46
N GLN A 724 14.34 43.13 -7.30
CA GLN A 724 14.94 44.46 -7.44
C GLN A 724 14.38 45.48 -6.45
N ASP A 725 13.07 45.44 -6.16
CA ASP A 725 12.42 46.36 -5.23
C ASP A 725 12.10 45.72 -3.87
N ASP A 726 11.90 46.57 -2.87
CA ASP A 726 11.69 46.16 -1.48
C ASP A 726 10.33 45.49 -1.23
N LEU A 727 9.31 45.78 -2.05
CA LEU A 727 7.99 45.13 -1.93
C LEU A 727 8.08 43.67 -2.38
N MET A 728 8.74 43.39 -3.50
CA MET A 728 9.01 42.03 -3.96
C MET A 728 9.90 41.27 -2.99
N LYS A 729 10.97 41.90 -2.48
CA LYS A 729 11.83 41.27 -1.45
C LYS A 729 11.01 40.89 -0.22
N LYS A 730 10.17 41.79 0.26
CA LYS A 730 9.27 41.51 1.39
C LYS A 730 8.32 40.36 1.09
N ALA A 731 7.66 40.37 -0.08
CA ALA A 731 6.75 39.32 -0.50
C ALA A 731 7.43 37.93 -0.58
N PHE A 732 8.60 37.84 -1.23
CA PHE A 732 9.34 36.58 -1.32
C PHE A 732 9.88 36.11 0.04
N SER A 733 10.28 37.03 0.92
CA SER A 733 10.70 36.70 2.28
C SER A 733 9.54 36.12 3.10
N GLU A 734 8.38 36.76 3.09
CA GLU A 734 7.17 36.27 3.78
C GLU A 734 6.71 34.91 3.24
N LEU A 735 6.75 34.71 1.92
CA LEU A 735 6.44 33.42 1.29
C LEU A 735 7.47 32.34 1.65
N ALA A 736 8.77 32.66 1.67
CA ALA A 736 9.79 31.71 2.08
C ALA A 736 9.55 31.21 3.51
N VAL A 737 9.26 32.10 4.46
CA VAL A 737 8.96 31.72 5.85
C VAL A 737 7.69 30.85 5.90
N ARG A 738 6.61 31.28 5.25
CA ARG A 738 5.34 30.55 5.22
C ARG A 738 5.49 29.13 4.64
N TYR A 739 6.24 28.97 3.56
CA TYR A 739 6.43 27.65 2.94
C TYR A 739 7.29 26.72 3.79
N PHE A 740 8.23 27.23 4.57
CA PHE A 740 8.94 26.41 5.54
C PHE A 740 8.02 25.92 6.67
N ASP A 741 7.12 26.79 7.14
CA ASP A 741 6.11 26.42 8.14
C ASP A 741 5.14 25.35 7.61
N GLU A 742 4.69 25.48 6.36
CA GLU A 742 3.85 24.46 5.71
C GLU A 742 4.61 23.15 5.49
N PHE A 743 5.91 23.19 5.15
CA PHE A 743 6.74 21.98 5.10
C PHE A 743 6.74 21.25 6.45
N ILE A 744 6.99 21.96 7.55
CA ILE A 744 6.97 21.39 8.91
C ILE A 744 5.59 20.82 9.23
N ASN A 745 4.52 21.57 8.93
CA ASN A 745 3.15 21.15 9.18
C ASN A 745 2.81 19.83 8.47
N TYR A 746 3.05 19.74 7.15
CA TYR A 746 2.77 18.52 6.40
C TYR A 746 3.71 17.36 6.75
N ALA A 747 4.95 17.63 7.16
CA ALA A 747 5.84 16.60 7.69
C ALA A 747 5.31 16.04 9.02
N ARG A 748 4.83 16.90 9.94
CA ARG A 748 4.17 16.47 11.19
C ARG A 748 2.94 15.63 10.92
N ILE A 749 2.07 16.04 9.98
CA ILE A 749 0.89 15.27 9.56
C ILE A 749 1.31 13.89 9.01
N THR A 750 2.36 13.84 8.19
CA THR A 750 2.88 12.58 7.62
C THR A 750 3.30 11.61 8.73
N ILE A 751 4.04 12.10 9.73
CA ILE A 751 4.49 11.29 10.88
C ILE A 751 3.32 10.92 11.79
N HIS A 752 2.33 11.78 11.98
CA HIS A 752 1.14 11.48 12.79
C HIS A 752 0.31 10.34 12.19
N TYR A 753 0.04 10.40 10.89
CA TYR A 753 -0.79 9.40 10.21
C TYR A 753 -0.10 8.05 9.99
N LEU A 754 1.22 8.06 9.87
CA LEU A 754 2.02 6.85 9.76
C LEU A 754 3.35 7.04 10.53
N PRO A 755 3.36 6.83 11.85
CA PRO A 755 4.59 6.95 12.62
C PRO A 755 5.50 5.71 12.52
N GLY A 756 4.94 4.55 12.15
CA GLY A 756 5.68 3.29 12.11
C GLY A 756 5.23 2.35 10.99
N ALA A 757 5.12 1.05 11.30
CA ALA A 757 4.71 -0.01 10.37
C ALA A 757 5.68 -0.32 9.22
N TRP A 758 6.99 -0.14 9.43
CA TRP A 758 8.03 -0.51 8.46
C TRP A 758 8.22 -2.03 8.26
N ASN A 759 7.55 -2.85 9.07
CA ASN A 759 7.34 -4.27 8.78
C ASN A 759 6.55 -4.51 7.49
N ARG A 760 5.73 -3.54 7.06
CA ARG A 760 4.96 -3.59 5.80
C ARG A 760 5.45 -2.59 4.77
N PHE A 761 5.82 -1.40 5.22
CA PHE A 761 6.26 -0.29 4.38
C PHE A 761 7.74 -0.04 4.63
N SER A 762 8.59 -0.88 4.03
CA SER A 762 10.05 -0.82 4.23
C SER A 762 10.64 0.52 3.77
N ASP A 763 9.93 1.28 2.93
CA ASP A 763 10.25 2.63 2.51
C ASP A 763 10.09 3.69 3.61
N TRP A 764 9.50 3.31 4.76
CA TRP A 764 9.32 4.18 5.91
C TRP A 764 10.48 4.12 6.91
N LYS A 765 11.10 2.95 7.05
CA LYS A 765 12.37 2.72 7.75
C LYS A 765 13.03 1.44 7.25
N HIS A 766 14.00 1.59 6.35
CA HIS A 766 14.62 0.46 5.68
C HIS A 766 15.76 -0.17 6.50
N TYR A 767 15.89 -1.50 6.53
CA TYR A 767 16.97 -2.18 7.29
C TYR A 767 18.35 -1.96 6.68
N ASP A 768 18.44 -1.89 5.34
CA ASP A 768 19.65 -1.43 4.66
C ASP A 768 19.80 0.08 4.82
N LEU A 769 20.82 0.50 5.59
CA LEU A 769 21.13 1.90 5.85
C LEU A 769 21.34 2.71 4.55
N ARG A 770 21.86 2.08 3.49
CA ARG A 770 22.10 2.77 2.20
C ARG A 770 20.78 3.14 1.52
N GLN A 771 19.76 2.28 1.63
CA GLN A 771 18.42 2.61 1.16
C GLN A 771 17.76 3.65 2.07
N ALA A 772 17.97 3.56 3.39
CA ALA A 772 17.45 4.52 4.36
C ALA A 772 17.93 5.95 4.04
N VAL A 773 19.25 6.15 3.84
CA VAL A 773 19.80 7.46 3.46
C VAL A 773 19.39 7.93 2.06
N ALA A 774 19.03 7.00 1.16
CA ALA A 774 18.46 7.32 -0.15
C ALA A 774 16.96 7.74 -0.09
N GLY A 775 16.41 7.98 1.10
CA GLY A 775 15.04 8.46 1.30
C GLY A 775 14.01 7.37 1.59
N GLN A 776 14.45 6.16 1.96
CA GLN A 776 13.60 5.06 2.48
C GLN A 776 13.58 5.00 4.02
N ASP A 777 13.82 6.14 4.67
CA ASP A 777 13.60 6.36 6.09
C ASP A 777 12.93 7.74 6.23
N ILE A 778 11.67 7.76 6.66
CA ILE A 778 10.85 8.99 6.61
C ILE A 778 11.37 10.06 7.56
N TYR A 779 11.90 9.66 8.71
CA TYR A 779 12.41 10.55 9.74
C TYR A 779 13.69 11.21 9.24
N ARG A 780 14.61 10.39 8.71
CA ARG A 780 15.81 10.88 8.03
C ARG A 780 15.48 11.75 6.82
N TYR A 781 14.50 11.35 6.01
CA TYR A 781 14.08 12.10 4.83
C TYR A 781 13.66 13.53 5.18
N PHE A 782 12.82 13.70 6.21
CA PHE A 782 12.40 15.03 6.64
C PHE A 782 13.52 15.80 7.35
N ALA A 783 14.34 15.14 8.18
CA ALA A 783 15.50 15.78 8.79
C ALA A 783 16.49 16.32 7.75
N MET A 784 16.76 15.53 6.71
CA MET A 784 17.60 15.93 5.57
C MET A 784 16.99 17.13 4.83
N LYS A 785 15.70 17.07 4.48
CA LYS A 785 15.03 18.17 3.76
C LYS A 785 15.00 19.47 4.57
N ALA A 786 14.80 19.37 5.88
CA ALA A 786 14.83 20.54 6.77
C ALA A 786 16.24 21.15 6.85
N SER A 787 17.27 20.31 6.98
CA SER A 787 18.68 20.71 7.07
C SER A 787 19.28 21.21 5.75
N GLU A 788 18.73 20.79 4.61
CA GLU A 788 19.05 21.36 3.29
C GLU A 788 18.39 22.74 3.08
N ALA A 789 17.27 23.00 3.77
CA ALA A 789 16.51 24.24 3.61
C ALA A 789 16.96 25.35 4.56
N GLN A 790 17.30 24.99 5.80
CA GLN A 790 17.67 25.90 6.89
C GLN A 790 18.88 25.37 7.69
N PRO A 791 19.72 26.26 8.22
CA PRO A 791 20.76 25.89 9.21
C PRO A 791 20.16 25.11 10.40
N LEU A 792 20.94 24.24 11.03
CA LEU A 792 20.48 23.42 12.16
C LEU A 792 20.19 24.28 13.41
N THR A 793 20.84 25.44 13.51
CA THR A 793 20.72 26.39 14.64
C THR A 793 19.46 27.26 14.58
N VAL A 794 18.79 27.35 13.42
CA VAL A 794 17.52 28.09 13.30
C VAL A 794 16.46 27.43 14.17
N GLU A 795 15.89 28.19 15.12
CA GLU A 795 14.92 27.74 16.13
C GLU A 795 13.85 26.78 15.57
N LYS A 796 13.11 27.20 14.54
CA LYS A 796 12.07 26.35 13.93
C LYS A 796 12.60 25.03 13.36
N ASN A 797 13.80 25.03 12.77
CA ASN A 797 14.41 23.83 12.23
C ASN A 797 14.87 22.90 13.37
N ARG A 798 15.55 23.47 14.36
CA ARG A 798 15.98 22.80 15.59
C ARG A 798 14.83 22.12 16.31
N GLU A 799 13.76 22.85 16.62
CA GLU A 799 12.56 22.31 17.26
C GLU A 799 11.94 21.17 16.46
N PHE A 800 11.93 21.30 15.13
CA PHE A 800 11.41 20.27 14.25
C PHE A 800 12.27 19.01 14.25
N LEU A 801 13.60 19.12 14.25
CA LEU A 801 14.51 17.98 14.37
C LEU A 801 14.34 17.26 15.71
N PHE A 802 14.26 18.00 16.82
CA PHE A 802 13.97 17.40 18.12
C PHE A 802 12.58 16.75 18.19
N TYR A 803 11.56 17.33 17.55
CA TYR A 803 10.25 16.69 17.39
C TYR A 803 10.35 15.37 16.62
N LEU A 804 11.07 15.34 15.49
CA LEU A 804 11.25 14.14 14.68
C LEU A 804 11.96 13.04 15.49
N ALA A 805 13.03 13.38 16.21
CA ALA A 805 13.77 12.44 17.05
C ALA A 805 12.87 11.84 18.14
N ARG A 806 12.08 12.66 18.85
CA ARG A 806 11.12 12.18 19.86
C ARG A 806 10.07 11.22 19.26
N LYS A 807 9.51 11.56 18.10
CA LYS A 807 8.53 10.68 17.44
C LYS A 807 9.17 9.41 16.89
N GLU A 808 10.41 9.47 16.38
CA GLU A 808 11.16 8.29 15.95
C GLU A 808 11.42 7.34 17.11
N ILE A 809 11.92 7.85 18.25
CA ILE A 809 12.17 7.08 19.47
C ILE A 809 10.88 6.40 19.94
N TRP A 810 9.78 7.17 20.04
CA TRP A 810 8.49 6.62 20.43
C TRP A 810 7.98 5.53 19.48
N ALA A 811 8.16 5.71 18.16
CA ALA A 811 7.77 4.71 17.19
C ALA A 811 8.63 3.45 17.30
N VAL A 812 9.96 3.60 17.39
CA VAL A 812 10.91 2.49 17.55
C VAL A 812 10.61 1.69 18.81
N GLU A 813 10.36 2.35 19.94
CA GLU A 813 9.98 1.68 21.18
C GLU A 813 8.74 0.80 21.02
N ASN A 814 7.67 1.34 20.44
CA ASN A 814 6.42 0.59 20.31
C ASN A 814 6.48 -0.50 19.24
N MET A 815 7.29 -0.35 18.19
CA MET A 815 7.56 -1.43 17.22
C MET A 815 8.39 -2.56 17.85
N ASN A 816 9.42 -2.22 18.64
CA ASN A 816 10.26 -3.21 19.34
C ASN A 816 9.45 -4.03 20.36
N ARG A 817 8.51 -3.41 21.10
CA ARG A 817 7.62 -4.10 22.06
C ARG A 817 6.81 -5.25 21.44
N VAL A 818 6.53 -5.20 20.13
CA VAL A 818 5.80 -6.24 19.39
C VAL A 818 6.71 -7.09 18.50
N GLY A 819 8.02 -7.05 18.72
CA GLY A 819 9.01 -7.89 18.03
C GLY A 819 9.43 -7.40 16.65
N VAL A 820 9.16 -6.13 16.30
CA VAL A 820 9.64 -5.53 15.05
C VAL A 820 10.86 -4.67 15.35
N TRP A 821 12.00 -5.00 14.71
CA TRP A 821 13.26 -4.27 14.88
C TRP A 821 13.14 -2.76 14.66
N GLY A 822 14.00 -1.99 15.32
CA GLY A 822 14.13 -0.55 15.10
C GLY A 822 15.19 0.06 15.99
N VAL A 823 15.94 1.02 15.45
CA VAL A 823 16.84 1.92 16.20
C VAL A 823 16.58 3.35 15.77
N PRO A 824 16.66 4.34 16.67
CA PRO A 824 16.28 5.73 16.36
C PRO A 824 17.45 6.53 15.73
N ASP A 825 18.04 6.01 14.66
CA ASP A 825 19.20 6.55 13.96
C ASP A 825 18.85 7.40 12.72
N GLY A 826 17.57 7.72 12.50
CA GLY A 826 17.13 8.53 11.37
C GLY A 826 17.49 10.01 11.52
N VAL A 827 17.36 10.55 12.75
CA VAL A 827 17.57 11.97 13.06
C VAL A 827 18.90 12.23 13.80
N LEU A 828 19.49 11.20 14.42
CA LEU A 828 20.66 11.31 15.30
C LEU A 828 21.86 12.03 14.65
N ASP A 829 22.17 11.73 13.38
CA ASP A 829 23.27 12.37 12.65
C ASP A 829 23.12 13.91 12.61
N PHE A 830 21.89 14.41 12.42
CA PHE A 830 21.60 15.84 12.31
C PHE A 830 21.71 16.53 13.67
N LEU A 831 21.20 15.89 14.72
CA LEU A 831 21.33 16.41 16.07
C LEU A 831 22.78 16.39 16.56
N HIS A 832 23.56 15.39 16.17
CA HIS A 832 25.00 15.36 16.46
C HIS A 832 25.78 16.45 15.71
N ALA A 833 25.37 16.81 14.49
CA ALA A 833 26.02 17.87 13.72
C ALA A 833 25.72 19.29 14.27
N MET A 834 24.60 19.46 14.98
CA MET A 834 24.11 20.77 15.42
C MET A 834 25.04 21.51 16.41
N PRO A 835 25.62 20.87 17.46
CA PRO A 835 26.62 21.52 18.31
C PRO A 835 27.81 22.10 17.53
N PHE A 836 28.29 21.42 16.49
CA PHE A 836 29.40 21.90 15.67
C PHE A 836 29.05 23.14 14.85
N GLU A 837 27.77 23.30 14.45
CA GLU A 837 27.29 24.51 13.77
C GLU A 837 27.21 25.69 14.75
N TYR A 838 26.75 25.47 15.99
CA TYR A 838 26.80 26.47 17.07
C TYR A 838 28.24 26.89 17.40
N MET A 839 29.16 25.93 17.53
CA MET A 839 30.59 26.20 17.73
C MET A 839 31.17 27.07 16.62
N SER A 840 30.79 26.83 15.37
CA SER A 840 31.25 27.63 14.22
C SER A 840 30.76 29.08 14.28
N SER A 841 29.63 29.31 14.96
CA SER A 841 29.02 30.63 15.19
C SER A 841 29.46 31.29 16.50
N LYS A 842 30.34 30.62 17.29
CA LYS A 842 30.81 31.03 18.63
C LYS A 842 29.72 31.03 19.72
N GLU A 843 28.65 30.30 19.49
CA GLU A 843 27.53 30.09 20.43
C GLU A 843 27.87 28.85 21.28
N HIS A 844 28.79 29.03 22.24
CA HIS A 844 29.41 27.91 22.96
C HIS A 844 28.46 27.31 24.01
N GLN A 845 27.64 28.14 24.65
CA GLN A 845 26.60 27.69 25.57
C GLN A 845 25.64 26.73 24.86
N GLU A 846 25.06 27.12 23.72
CA GLU A 846 24.08 26.34 22.99
C GLU A 846 24.64 24.99 22.53
N ALA A 847 25.91 24.95 22.11
CA ALA A 847 26.57 23.70 21.75
C ALA A 847 26.59 22.69 22.92
N LEU A 848 26.88 23.14 24.15
CA LEU A 848 26.88 22.29 25.34
C LEU A 848 25.47 21.81 25.71
N PHE A 849 24.48 22.70 25.69
CA PHE A 849 23.09 22.34 25.95
C PHE A 849 22.54 21.33 24.92
N VAL A 850 22.86 21.49 23.63
CA VAL A 850 22.45 20.50 22.62
C VAL A 850 23.10 19.15 22.87
N PHE A 851 24.39 19.09 23.24
CA PHE A 851 25.02 17.82 23.61
C PHE A 851 24.29 17.16 24.78
N GLU A 852 23.99 17.91 25.84
CA GLU A 852 23.24 17.43 26.99
C GLU A 852 21.87 16.88 26.56
N ASP A 853 21.08 17.67 25.83
CA ASP A 853 19.73 17.32 25.38
C ASP A 853 19.73 16.07 24.49
N VAL A 854 20.68 15.95 23.58
CA VAL A 854 20.80 14.79 22.68
C VAL A 854 21.18 13.53 23.47
N LEU A 855 22.16 13.63 24.37
CA LEU A 855 22.55 12.50 25.22
C LEU A 855 21.39 12.03 26.09
N ARG A 856 20.65 12.96 26.72
CA ARG A 856 19.47 12.65 27.54
C ARG A 856 18.35 12.03 26.72
N LEU A 857 18.06 12.59 25.55
CA LEU A 857 16.99 12.11 24.67
C LEU A 857 17.19 10.66 24.23
N TYR A 858 18.44 10.27 23.97
CA TYR A 858 18.79 8.95 23.44
C TYR A 858 19.25 7.93 24.48
N GLU A 859 19.46 8.32 25.74
CA GLU A 859 19.99 7.47 26.82
C GLU A 859 19.20 6.16 26.98
N GLU A 860 17.88 6.24 27.09
CA GLU A 860 17.03 5.05 27.25
C GLU A 860 17.04 4.16 26.01
N SER A 861 17.13 4.77 24.83
CA SER A 861 17.25 4.02 23.58
C SER A 861 18.58 3.28 23.52
N TYR A 862 19.69 3.93 23.91
CA TYR A 862 21.01 3.30 24.01
C TYR A 862 20.98 2.10 24.95
N ARG A 863 20.44 2.27 26.16
CA ARG A 863 20.34 1.19 27.17
C ARG A 863 19.60 -0.03 26.63
N ARG A 864 18.41 0.17 26.04
CA ARG A 864 17.61 -0.92 25.47
C ARG A 864 18.26 -1.57 24.25
N THR A 865 18.91 -0.79 23.38
CA THR A 865 19.66 -1.35 22.25
C THR A 865 20.82 -2.21 22.75
N LYS A 866 21.56 -1.77 23.77
CA LYS A 866 22.66 -2.53 24.38
C LYS A 866 22.15 -3.85 24.99
N GLU A 867 21.03 -3.81 25.70
CA GLU A 867 20.39 -5.00 26.29
C GLU A 867 19.91 -6.00 25.23
N SER A 868 19.35 -5.53 24.11
CA SER A 868 18.80 -6.39 23.05
C SER A 868 19.81 -6.83 21.99
N LEU A 869 20.99 -6.19 21.90
CA LEU A 869 22.03 -6.50 20.91
C LEU A 869 22.37 -8.01 20.80
N PRO A 870 22.56 -8.76 21.91
CA PRO A 870 22.89 -10.19 21.82
C PRO A 870 21.83 -11.04 21.12
N GLU A 871 20.56 -10.62 21.12
CA GLU A 871 19.49 -11.32 20.42
C GLU A 871 19.62 -11.14 18.89
N TYR A 872 19.90 -9.91 18.45
CA TYR A 872 20.11 -9.59 17.04
C TYR A 872 21.41 -10.19 16.49
N GLU A 873 22.48 -10.22 17.29
CA GLU A 873 23.72 -10.91 16.95
C GLU A 873 23.48 -12.39 16.68
N LYS A 874 22.83 -13.10 17.61
CA LYS A 874 22.48 -14.52 17.46
C LYS A 874 21.57 -14.77 16.24
N ALA A 875 20.62 -13.89 15.97
CA ALA A 875 19.74 -14.01 14.82
C ALA A 875 20.50 -13.84 13.49
N ALA A 876 21.39 -12.86 13.42
CA ALA A 876 22.23 -12.61 12.25
C ALA A 876 23.25 -13.73 12.01
N GLU A 877 23.91 -14.21 13.06
CA GLU A 877 24.86 -15.32 13.02
C GLU A 877 24.19 -16.60 12.48
N ARG A 878 23.07 -17.01 13.08
CA ARG A 878 22.30 -18.19 12.61
C ARG A 878 21.89 -18.07 11.16
N ARG A 879 21.45 -16.88 10.73
CA ARG A 879 21.04 -16.66 9.33
C ARG A 879 22.24 -16.74 8.40
N PHE A 880 23.35 -16.12 8.77
CA PHE A 880 24.60 -16.16 8.02
C PHE A 880 25.12 -17.60 7.89
N GLU A 881 25.23 -18.33 8.99
CA GLU A 881 25.67 -19.74 9.01
C GLU A 881 24.78 -20.64 8.15
N SER A 882 23.46 -20.46 8.22
CA SER A 882 22.51 -21.21 7.38
C SER A 882 22.78 -20.98 5.89
N VAL A 883 22.93 -19.73 5.46
CA VAL A 883 23.19 -19.40 4.05
C VAL A 883 24.59 -19.86 3.62
N LEU A 884 25.57 -19.77 4.53
CA LEU A 884 26.92 -20.27 4.29
C LEU A 884 26.93 -21.79 4.07
N ASN A 885 26.15 -22.53 4.86
CA ASN A 885 25.98 -23.98 4.69
C ASN A 885 25.28 -24.34 3.37
N ASP A 886 24.23 -23.60 2.99
CA ASP A 886 23.55 -23.80 1.70
C ASP A 886 24.51 -23.59 0.51
N LEU A 887 25.34 -22.55 0.58
CA LEU A 887 26.37 -22.26 -0.42
C LEU A 887 27.48 -23.32 -0.45
N LYS A 888 27.88 -23.82 0.73
CA LYS A 888 28.85 -24.90 0.87
C LYS A 888 28.35 -26.19 0.21
N GLU A 889 27.10 -26.58 0.48
CA GLU A 889 26.48 -27.74 -0.15
C GLU A 889 26.34 -27.58 -1.67
N TYR A 890 25.96 -26.38 -2.13
CA TYR A 890 25.94 -26.06 -3.55
C TYR A 890 27.31 -26.25 -4.21
N LEU A 891 28.37 -25.70 -3.61
CA LEU A 891 29.73 -25.82 -4.15
C LEU A 891 30.23 -27.26 -4.12
N ARG A 892 29.93 -28.00 -3.06
CA ARG A 892 30.26 -29.43 -2.93
C ARG A 892 29.61 -30.25 -4.03
N SER A 893 28.33 -30.00 -4.32
CA SER A 893 27.57 -30.69 -5.37
C SER A 893 28.11 -30.40 -6.77
N ASP A 894 28.35 -29.12 -7.09
CA ASP A 894 28.66 -28.70 -8.46
C ASP A 894 30.16 -28.80 -8.81
N PHE A 895 31.04 -28.68 -7.81
CA PHE A 895 32.48 -28.56 -8.04
C PHE A 895 33.33 -29.56 -7.21
N GLY A 896 32.74 -30.15 -6.17
CA GLY A 896 33.40 -31.14 -5.30
C GLY A 896 33.89 -30.58 -3.96
N GLU A 897 34.35 -31.50 -3.10
CA GLU A 897 34.71 -31.23 -1.70
C GLU A 897 35.82 -30.18 -1.52
N GLU A 898 36.76 -30.14 -2.44
CA GLU A 898 37.90 -29.24 -2.40
C GLU A 898 37.46 -27.76 -2.49
N TYR A 899 36.55 -27.42 -3.40
CA TYR A 899 36.05 -26.06 -3.58
C TYR A 899 35.17 -25.62 -2.42
N SER A 900 34.34 -26.53 -1.93
CA SER A 900 33.52 -26.34 -0.73
C SER A 900 34.38 -26.06 0.50
N SER A 901 35.45 -26.82 0.71
CA SER A 901 36.34 -26.64 1.87
C SER A 901 37.08 -25.31 1.81
N ARG A 902 37.58 -24.91 0.63
CA ARG A 902 38.27 -23.62 0.46
C ARG A 902 37.31 -22.43 0.63
N PHE A 903 36.07 -22.57 0.17
CA PHE A 903 35.03 -21.57 0.40
C PHE A 903 34.78 -21.38 1.90
N GLU A 904 34.57 -22.47 2.64
CA GLU A 904 34.37 -22.41 4.09
C GLU A 904 35.55 -21.76 4.81
N GLU A 905 36.78 -22.10 4.44
CA GLU A 905 37.99 -21.50 5.01
C GLU A 905 38.03 -19.97 4.85
N ILE A 906 37.66 -19.46 3.66
CA ILE A 906 37.68 -18.03 3.35
C ILE A 906 36.53 -17.29 4.03
N PHE A 907 35.35 -17.90 4.13
CA PHE A 907 34.12 -17.21 4.54
C PHE A 907 33.71 -17.42 6.00
N LYS A 908 34.24 -18.43 6.71
CA LYS A 908 33.85 -18.76 8.10
C LYS A 908 33.96 -17.59 9.07
N ASP A 909 34.99 -16.75 8.93
CA ASP A 909 35.27 -15.64 9.86
C ASP A 909 34.65 -14.32 9.39
N LEU A 910 33.99 -14.29 8.22
CA LEU A 910 33.45 -13.05 7.62
C LEU A 910 32.46 -12.33 8.54
N PHE A 911 31.57 -13.06 9.19
CA PHE A 911 30.60 -12.47 10.13
C PHE A 911 31.28 -11.91 11.37
N GLU A 912 32.30 -12.60 11.87
CA GLU A 912 33.01 -12.19 13.08
C GLU A 912 33.92 -10.98 12.83
N ASP A 913 34.56 -10.92 11.66
CA ASP A 913 35.27 -9.75 11.18
C ASP A 913 34.34 -8.54 11.01
N PHE A 914 33.10 -8.77 10.57
CA PHE A 914 32.09 -7.72 10.43
C PHE A 914 31.63 -7.19 11.79
N LYS A 915 31.32 -8.07 12.75
CA LYS A 915 30.91 -7.67 14.10
C LYS A 915 31.98 -6.84 14.79
N ASN A 916 33.24 -7.24 14.64
CA ASN A 916 34.41 -6.63 15.30
C ASN A 916 35.00 -5.43 14.54
N GLN A 917 34.31 -4.86 13.55
CA GLN A 917 34.72 -3.60 12.93
C GLN A 917 34.83 -2.47 13.96
N ASN A 918 35.71 -1.50 13.70
CA ASN A 918 35.79 -0.29 14.53
C ASN A 918 34.65 0.68 14.18
N TRP A 919 33.44 0.37 14.67
CA TRP A 919 32.23 1.15 14.42
C TRP A 919 32.33 2.60 14.87
N LEU A 920 33.11 2.89 15.92
CA LEU A 920 33.35 4.26 16.38
C LEU A 920 34.13 5.05 15.32
N SER A 921 35.22 4.48 14.78
CA SER A 921 36.00 5.12 13.71
C SER A 921 35.18 5.31 12.43
N ILE A 922 34.36 4.32 12.06
CA ILE A 922 33.48 4.40 10.89
C ILE A 922 32.49 5.56 11.05
N ASN A 923 31.80 5.65 12.19
CA ASN A 923 30.87 6.75 12.45
C ASN A 923 31.58 8.11 12.51
N ALA A 924 32.80 8.19 13.05
CA ALA A 924 33.57 9.43 13.09
C ALA A 924 33.98 9.91 11.69
N GLU A 925 34.36 9.00 10.77
CA GLU A 925 34.63 9.36 9.38
C GLU A 925 33.36 9.86 8.66
N GLU A 926 32.24 9.15 8.84
CA GLU A 926 30.96 9.54 8.25
C GLU A 926 30.50 10.89 8.78
N MET A 927 30.56 11.11 10.10
CA MET A 927 30.17 12.38 10.73
C MET A 927 31.08 13.53 10.31
N ARG A 928 32.38 13.29 10.09
CA ARG A 928 33.28 14.30 9.54
C ARG A 928 32.78 14.81 8.21
N LYS A 929 32.51 13.92 7.24
CA LYS A 929 31.96 14.33 5.93
C LYS A 929 30.57 14.92 6.05
N PHE A 930 29.74 14.40 6.95
CA PHE A 930 28.41 14.94 7.23
C PHE A 930 28.48 16.40 7.67
N ILE A 931 29.39 16.75 8.57
CA ILE A 931 29.56 18.11 9.12
C ILE A 931 30.29 19.02 8.13
N THR A 932 31.45 18.58 7.60
CA THR A 932 32.33 19.45 6.80
C THR A 932 31.87 19.62 5.36
N GLU A 933 31.34 18.56 4.74
CA GLU A 933 30.93 18.56 3.33
C GLU A 933 29.41 18.68 3.16
N LYS A 934 28.64 18.64 4.26
CA LYS A 934 27.17 18.56 4.25
C LYS A 934 26.63 17.40 3.40
N ASN A 935 27.40 16.31 3.33
CA ASN A 935 27.02 15.12 2.57
C ASN A 935 26.14 14.18 3.42
N TYR A 936 24.85 14.49 3.50
CA TYR A 936 23.89 13.77 4.35
C TYR A 936 23.58 12.33 3.91
N THR A 937 24.07 11.92 2.73
CA THR A 937 23.83 10.58 2.17
C THR A 937 25.04 9.65 2.24
N TYR A 938 26.20 10.17 2.65
CA TYR A 938 27.43 9.39 2.69
C TYR A 938 27.42 8.39 3.85
N LYS A 939 27.46 7.10 3.54
CA LYS A 939 27.63 6.00 4.49
C LYS A 939 28.55 4.93 3.90
N LEU A 940 29.50 4.46 4.70
CA LEU A 940 30.38 3.35 4.35
C LEU A 940 29.59 2.04 4.33
N ASN A 941 30.10 1.02 3.63
CA ASN A 941 29.47 -0.30 3.59
C ASN A 941 30.47 -1.41 3.96
N PRO A 942 30.80 -1.55 5.26
CA PRO A 942 31.77 -2.53 5.74
C PRO A 942 31.42 -3.97 5.35
N TRP A 943 30.13 -4.32 5.38
CA TRP A 943 29.66 -5.65 4.97
C TRP A 943 30.01 -5.96 3.52
N ARG A 944 29.69 -5.04 2.60
CA ARG A 944 30.02 -5.18 1.18
C ARG A 944 31.53 -5.21 0.95
N GLU A 945 32.28 -4.37 1.63
CA GLU A 945 33.74 -4.30 1.47
C GLU A 945 34.41 -5.60 1.91
N LEU A 946 34.05 -6.14 3.08
CA LEU A 946 34.53 -7.44 3.55
C LEU A 946 34.11 -8.57 2.61
N LEU A 947 32.84 -8.58 2.17
CA LEU A 947 32.34 -9.58 1.25
C LEU A 947 33.08 -9.56 -0.09
N LEU A 948 33.30 -8.38 -0.68
CA LEU A 948 34.06 -8.24 -1.92
C LEU A 948 35.51 -8.69 -1.77
N LYS A 949 36.13 -8.43 -0.61
CA LYS A 949 37.47 -8.92 -0.29
C LYS A 949 37.51 -10.46 -0.30
N ARG A 950 36.55 -11.13 0.36
CA ARG A 950 36.43 -12.60 0.36
C ARG A 950 36.13 -13.17 -1.02
N LEU A 951 35.25 -12.52 -1.78
CA LEU A 951 34.91 -12.92 -3.15
C LEU A 951 36.09 -12.81 -4.10
N ASN A 952 36.91 -11.76 -3.98
CA ASN A 952 38.11 -11.61 -4.79
C ASN A 952 39.12 -12.74 -4.48
N GLU A 953 39.33 -13.03 -3.20
CA GLU A 953 40.21 -14.13 -2.77
C GLU A 953 39.75 -15.49 -3.30
N PHE A 954 38.45 -15.78 -3.19
CA PHE A 954 37.89 -17.01 -3.73
C PHE A 954 37.91 -17.04 -5.26
N GLY A 955 37.61 -15.91 -5.92
CA GLY A 955 37.67 -15.78 -7.37
C GLY A 955 39.08 -16.03 -7.92
N ASP A 956 40.11 -15.56 -7.23
CA ASP A 956 41.50 -15.82 -7.60
C ASP A 956 41.88 -17.29 -7.40
N TYR A 957 41.37 -17.94 -6.35
CA TYR A 957 41.49 -19.40 -6.18
C TYR A 957 40.84 -20.17 -7.35
N LEU A 958 39.63 -19.78 -7.79
CA LEU A 958 38.96 -20.43 -8.93
C LEU A 958 39.74 -20.25 -10.23
N LYS A 959 40.34 -19.07 -10.47
CA LYS A 959 41.20 -18.82 -11.65
C LYS A 959 42.44 -19.71 -11.64
N GLN A 960 43.07 -19.91 -10.49
CA GLN A 960 44.25 -20.77 -10.36
C GLN A 960 43.96 -22.24 -10.70
N ARG A 961 42.70 -22.66 -10.64
CA ARG A 961 42.23 -24.01 -11.02
C ARG A 961 41.72 -24.11 -12.45
N ASN A 962 41.98 -23.11 -13.30
CA ASN A 962 41.61 -23.08 -14.72
C ASN A 962 40.10 -23.22 -14.99
N LEU A 963 39.24 -22.76 -14.07
CA LEU A 963 37.80 -22.64 -14.35
C LEU A 963 37.52 -21.59 -15.42
N GLU A 964 36.54 -21.85 -16.28
CA GLU A 964 36.11 -20.89 -17.30
C GLU A 964 35.61 -19.58 -16.64
N SER A 965 35.99 -18.43 -17.20
CA SER A 965 35.64 -17.12 -16.65
C SER A 965 34.12 -16.88 -16.56
N SER A 966 33.34 -17.47 -17.48
CA SER A 966 31.87 -17.50 -17.45
C SER A 966 31.35 -18.15 -16.17
N ARG A 967 31.90 -19.32 -15.82
CA ARG A 967 31.51 -20.12 -14.64
C ARG A 967 31.96 -19.47 -13.35
N ILE A 968 33.14 -18.86 -13.32
CA ILE A 968 33.62 -18.08 -12.17
C ILE A 968 32.66 -16.92 -11.88
N ASN A 969 32.27 -16.16 -12.91
CA ASN A 969 31.36 -15.04 -12.75
C ASN A 969 29.98 -15.50 -12.24
N GLU A 970 29.48 -16.65 -12.71
CA GLU A 970 28.24 -17.24 -12.22
C GLU A 970 28.30 -17.56 -10.73
N VAL A 971 29.36 -18.26 -10.28
CA VAL A 971 29.55 -18.65 -8.87
C VAL A 971 29.71 -17.43 -7.97
N ILE A 972 30.59 -16.49 -8.33
CA ILE A 972 30.83 -15.28 -7.56
C ILE A 972 29.56 -14.43 -7.47
N SER A 973 28.80 -14.31 -8.56
CA SER A 973 27.54 -13.57 -8.56
C SER A 973 26.51 -14.22 -7.64
N ARG A 974 26.43 -15.56 -7.62
CA ARG A 974 25.53 -16.28 -6.71
C ARG A 974 25.88 -16.04 -5.25
N ILE A 975 27.15 -16.25 -4.87
CA ILE A 975 27.62 -16.02 -3.48
C ILE A 975 27.36 -14.57 -3.06
N TYR A 976 27.68 -13.60 -3.94
CA TYR A 976 27.43 -12.19 -3.67
C TYR A 976 25.94 -11.93 -3.41
N ASN A 977 25.05 -12.40 -4.29
CA ASN A 977 23.61 -12.16 -4.17
C ASN A 977 23.01 -12.81 -2.92
N ASP A 978 23.48 -14.00 -2.55
CA ASP A 978 22.99 -14.74 -1.38
C ASP A 978 23.43 -14.08 -0.05
N LEU A 979 24.61 -13.42 -0.02
CA LEU A 979 25.18 -12.82 1.19
C LEU A 979 24.98 -11.29 1.34
N ILE A 980 24.94 -10.52 0.24
CA ILE A 980 24.92 -9.04 0.32
C ILE A 980 23.64 -8.49 0.97
N GLY A 981 22.52 -9.19 0.78
CA GLY A 981 21.18 -8.74 1.17
C GLY A 981 20.65 -9.36 2.46
N LEU A 982 21.49 -9.97 3.29
CA LEU A 982 21.06 -10.62 4.53
C LEU A 982 20.46 -9.60 5.51
N LYS A 983 19.13 -9.59 5.62
CA LYS A 983 18.37 -8.64 6.42
C LYS A 983 18.86 -8.58 7.87
N GLU A 984 19.04 -9.73 8.51
CA GLU A 984 19.42 -9.82 9.92
C GLU A 984 20.82 -9.22 10.17
N VAL A 985 21.77 -9.43 9.25
CA VAL A 985 23.12 -8.83 9.30
C VAL A 985 23.04 -7.31 9.14
N LEU A 986 22.20 -6.83 8.20
CA LEU A 986 22.02 -5.40 7.97
C LEU A 986 21.25 -4.71 9.11
N VAL A 987 20.32 -5.40 9.77
CA VAL A 987 19.69 -4.92 11.01
C VAL A 987 20.74 -4.81 12.12
N LEU A 988 21.55 -5.86 12.33
CA LEU A 988 22.64 -5.82 13.30
C LEU A 988 23.60 -4.65 13.05
N GLU A 989 23.92 -4.35 11.79
CA GLU A 989 24.71 -3.18 11.40
C GLU A 989 24.15 -1.88 12.00
N ARG A 990 22.83 -1.67 11.91
CA ARG A 990 22.20 -0.45 12.44
C ARG A 990 22.30 -0.36 13.97
N TYR A 991 22.17 -1.49 14.68
CA TYR A 991 22.33 -1.54 16.14
C TYR A 991 23.77 -1.21 16.56
N LEU A 992 24.76 -1.85 15.94
CA LEU A 992 26.18 -1.60 16.21
C LEU A 992 26.56 -0.15 15.94
N ARG A 993 26.09 0.41 14.82
CA ARG A 993 26.30 1.81 14.47
C ARG A 993 25.64 2.76 15.48
N PHE A 994 24.40 2.51 15.88
CA PHE A 994 23.71 3.38 16.84
C PHE A 994 24.43 3.44 18.19
N LEU A 995 24.86 2.28 18.73
CA LEU A 995 25.62 2.23 19.99
C LEU A 995 26.96 2.98 19.88
N ALA A 996 27.69 2.76 18.78
CA ALA A 996 28.95 3.46 18.54
C ALA A 996 28.76 4.97 18.32
N HIS A 997 27.66 5.39 17.70
CA HIS A 997 27.35 6.80 17.46
C HIS A 997 27.01 7.51 18.78
N TYR A 998 26.21 6.90 19.66
CA TYR A 998 25.94 7.47 20.98
C TYR A 998 27.24 7.69 21.79
N ARG A 999 28.16 6.71 21.74
CA ARG A 999 29.50 6.84 22.34
C ARG A 999 30.34 7.96 21.71
N LEU A 1000 30.24 8.14 20.40
CA LEU A 1000 30.91 9.24 19.70
C LEU A 1000 30.41 10.60 20.20
N ILE A 1001 29.09 10.77 20.36
CA ILE A 1001 28.49 12.00 20.89
C ILE A 1001 28.98 12.28 22.30
N LEU A 1002 29.04 11.26 23.17
CA LEU A 1002 29.60 11.40 24.52
C LEU A 1002 31.06 11.87 24.48
N ASN A 1003 31.89 11.25 23.63
CA ASN A 1003 33.29 11.62 23.50
C ASN A 1003 33.45 13.06 23.00
N ASP A 1004 32.67 13.47 22.00
CA ASP A 1004 32.71 14.82 21.44
C ASP A 1004 32.21 15.86 22.46
N ALA A 1005 31.17 15.55 23.22
CA ALA A 1005 30.68 16.40 24.32
C ALA A 1005 31.73 16.59 25.42
N LYS A 1006 32.41 15.50 25.84
CA LYS A 1006 33.48 15.53 26.85
C LYS A 1006 34.68 16.34 26.38
N ASN A 1007 35.17 16.07 25.17
CA ASN A 1007 36.29 16.79 24.57
C ASN A 1007 35.98 18.29 24.47
N PHE A 1008 34.74 18.64 24.09
CA PHE A 1008 34.32 20.03 23.99
C PHE A 1008 34.22 20.70 25.38
N LEU A 1009 33.60 20.03 26.36
CA LEU A 1009 33.51 20.53 27.74
C LEU A 1009 34.90 20.79 28.35
N GLU A 1010 35.84 19.85 28.20
CA GLU A 1010 37.23 20.02 28.67
C GLU A 1010 37.91 21.23 27.99
N SER A 1011 37.62 21.47 26.71
CA SER A 1011 38.14 22.63 26.00
C SER A 1011 37.59 23.95 26.54
N ILE A 1012 36.30 23.97 26.91
CA ILE A 1012 35.62 25.14 27.49
C ILE A 1012 36.12 25.40 28.90
N GLU A 1013 36.23 24.38 29.77
CA GLU A 1013 36.79 24.53 31.12
C GLU A 1013 38.22 25.09 31.07
N LYS A 1014 39.04 24.61 30.13
CA LYS A 1014 40.41 25.11 29.93
C LYS A 1014 40.42 26.55 29.42
N ALA A 1015 39.50 26.93 28.55
CA ALA A 1015 39.38 28.30 28.08
C ALA A 1015 38.95 29.23 29.24
N TYR A 1016 37.91 28.86 29.99
CA TYR A 1016 37.33 29.67 31.06
C TYR A 1016 38.27 29.84 32.27
N SER A 1017 39.06 28.82 32.59
CA SER A 1017 40.10 28.89 33.64
C SER A 1017 41.27 29.83 33.29
N ALA A 1018 41.52 30.08 32.01
CA ALA A 1018 42.56 30.99 31.53
C ALA A 1018 42.03 32.41 31.17
N THR A 1019 40.76 32.70 31.49
CA THR A 1019 40.05 33.91 31.06
C THR A 1019 40.23 35.09 32.02
N SER A 1020 40.46 36.29 31.50
CA SER A 1020 40.55 37.56 32.26
C SER A 1020 39.17 38.12 32.67
N ASP A 1021 39.12 39.01 33.68
CA ASP A 1021 37.87 39.62 34.16
C ASP A 1021 37.08 40.37 33.07
N GLU A 1022 37.77 40.90 32.06
CA GLU A 1022 37.16 41.63 30.93
C GLU A 1022 36.52 40.69 29.92
N GLN A 1023 37.11 39.50 29.71
CA GLN A 1023 36.57 38.45 28.85
C GLN A 1023 35.41 37.68 29.51
N TRP A 1024 35.38 37.62 30.85
CA TRP A 1024 34.24 37.06 31.58
C TRP A 1024 32.93 37.83 31.34
N LYS A 1025 32.99 39.13 30.99
CA LYS A 1025 31.80 39.88 30.58
C LYS A 1025 31.16 39.30 29.31
N MET A 1026 31.98 38.95 28.31
CA MET A 1026 31.49 38.34 27.07
C MET A 1026 30.93 36.94 27.29
N ILE A 1027 31.53 36.16 28.20
CA ILE A 1027 31.01 34.84 28.58
C ILE A 1027 29.67 34.99 29.32
N LEU A 1028 29.56 35.94 30.25
CA LEU A 1028 28.31 36.20 30.95
C LEU A 1028 27.22 36.69 29.99
N GLU A 1029 27.57 37.49 28.98
CA GLU A 1029 26.63 37.89 27.92
C GLU A 1029 26.13 36.70 27.10
N ASP A 1030 27.03 35.81 26.65
CA ASP A 1030 26.68 34.55 25.95
C ASP A 1030 25.72 33.70 26.83
N TRP A 1031 26.08 33.50 28.10
CA TRP A 1031 25.31 32.65 29.01
C TRP A 1031 24.03 33.29 29.57
N SER A 1032 23.84 34.60 29.41
CA SER A 1032 22.69 35.34 29.94
C SER A 1032 21.38 35.06 29.19
N VAL A 1033 21.46 34.54 27.96
CA VAL A 1033 20.30 34.24 27.11
C VAL A 1033 20.46 32.83 26.54
N ASN A 1034 19.77 31.87 27.16
CA ASN A 1034 19.76 30.51 26.66
C ASN A 1034 18.60 30.32 25.65
N LEU A 1035 18.92 29.97 24.41
CA LEU A 1035 17.92 29.72 23.35
C LEU A 1035 17.22 28.36 23.45
N LEU A 1036 17.64 27.49 24.35
CA LEU A 1036 17.17 26.11 24.54
C LEU A 1036 16.44 25.88 25.87
N SER A 1037 16.58 26.79 26.82
CA SER A 1037 16.10 26.63 28.20
C SER A 1037 15.75 27.99 28.81
N ASP A 1038 14.81 27.98 29.76
CA ASP A 1038 14.47 29.17 30.56
C ASP A 1038 15.53 29.45 31.67
N GLU A 1039 16.56 28.61 31.81
CA GLU A 1039 17.67 28.82 32.75
C GLU A 1039 18.46 30.09 32.39
N LYS A 1040 18.65 30.96 33.38
CA LYS A 1040 19.45 32.18 33.27
C LYS A 1040 20.70 32.09 34.14
N PHE A 1041 21.84 32.43 33.56
CA PHE A 1041 23.12 32.45 34.26
C PHE A 1041 23.58 33.90 34.35
N GLU A 1042 23.47 34.48 35.55
CA GLU A 1042 23.79 35.88 35.82
C GLU A 1042 25.16 36.06 36.50
N THR A 1043 25.77 34.96 36.96
CA THR A 1043 27.03 34.95 37.71
C THR A 1043 28.00 33.88 37.20
N LYS A 1044 29.30 34.13 37.41
CA LYS A 1044 30.37 33.20 37.06
C LYS A 1044 30.21 31.86 37.79
N GLU A 1045 29.81 31.91 39.06
CA GLU A 1045 29.62 30.75 39.92
C GLU A 1045 28.53 29.83 39.37
N GLN A 1046 27.41 30.38 38.90
CA GLN A 1046 26.32 29.60 38.28
C GLN A 1046 26.78 28.87 37.02
N ILE A 1047 27.60 29.51 36.18
CA ILE A 1047 28.14 28.88 34.96
C ILE A 1047 29.08 27.73 35.31
N LEU A 1048 30.00 27.95 36.26
CA LEU A 1048 30.94 26.91 36.70
C LEU A 1048 30.24 25.73 37.37
N GLU A 1049 29.20 25.99 38.18
CA GLU A 1049 28.38 24.95 38.81
C GLU A 1049 27.63 24.12 37.75
N TRP A 1050 27.12 24.76 36.70
CA TRP A 1050 26.49 24.06 35.59
C TRP A 1050 27.48 23.17 34.82
N LEU A 1051 28.67 23.68 34.53
CA LEU A 1051 29.71 22.91 33.83
C LEU A 1051 30.14 21.69 34.64
N GLU A 1052 30.31 21.84 35.96
CA GLU A 1052 30.63 20.71 36.85
C GLU A 1052 29.48 19.68 36.90
N ARG A 1053 28.23 20.15 37.00
CA ARG A 1053 27.04 19.26 36.92
C ARG A 1053 26.99 18.49 35.61
N PHE A 1054 27.27 19.15 34.49
CA PHE A 1054 27.29 18.48 33.19
C PHE A 1054 28.43 17.48 33.09
N LYS A 1055 29.61 17.81 33.63
CA LYS A 1055 30.76 16.90 33.74
C LYS A 1055 30.46 15.65 34.56
N GLU A 1056 29.82 15.81 35.71
CA GLU A 1056 29.34 14.70 36.54
C GLU A 1056 28.39 13.80 35.76
N TYR A 1057 27.42 14.40 35.06
CA TYR A 1057 26.49 13.67 34.20
C TYR A 1057 27.20 12.87 33.09
N LEU A 1058 28.17 13.47 32.39
CA LEU A 1058 28.94 12.77 31.35
C LEU A 1058 29.76 11.61 31.94
N LYS A 1059 30.32 11.79 33.15
CA LYS A 1059 31.07 10.75 33.86
C LYS A 1059 30.16 9.59 34.28
N ASP A 1060 28.95 9.88 34.74
CA ASP A 1060 27.96 8.86 35.09
C ASP A 1060 27.51 8.06 33.87
N LEU A 1061 27.30 8.72 32.73
CA LEU A 1061 27.05 8.04 31.45
C LEU A 1061 28.24 7.16 31.03
N GLU A 1062 29.47 7.65 31.13
CA GLU A 1062 30.69 6.90 30.79
C GLU A 1062 30.80 5.61 31.63
N ASN A 1063 30.44 5.67 32.92
CA ASN A 1063 30.42 4.50 33.79
C ASN A 1063 29.31 3.48 33.43
N THR A 1064 28.26 3.92 32.73
CA THR A 1064 27.08 3.11 32.38
C THR A 1064 27.22 2.46 30.98
N ILE A 1065 27.98 3.10 30.09
CA ILE A 1065 28.18 2.76 28.66
C ILE A 1065 29.15 1.60 28.46
#